data_AF-A0A3Q3ID74-F1
#
_entry.id   AF-A0A3Q3ID74-F1
#
_cell.length_a   1.000
_cell.length_b   1.000
_cell.length_c   1.000
_cell.angle_alpha   90.00
_cell.angle_beta   90.00
_cell.angle_gamma   90.00
#
_symmetry.space_group_name_H-M   'P 1'
#
loop_
_entity.id
_entity.type
_entity.pdbx_description
1 polymer ?
#
loop_
_entity_poly.entity_id
_entity_poly.type
_entity_poly.pdbx_seq_one_letter_code
_entity_poly.pdbx_strand_id
1 'polypeptide(L)'
;MNSDEPAGRSPEEQGHRGRSSHRLALRLGILSTQVEELSLLQQRFRLDQQSLALLVEKELKTVSQRLDRLSRHPHHHHQSHTPQSRDDHIPHTEPSKMCEVPMDPAYPVCAEKVEYLQAHWQSDPCYVFYGVNGTTCSILTYLSQIEDFCPPRLGRSHSGLPWHEKPQSYKKKAEIRTTLNQLFEVISNNTSPAMRFIQTRVERMSVGWTQAGLKMRQSSNKTVSTQMRVLLYLGALAGSIGQHFEAMVERGGPLGELVQWADLSACLTILGQNLTFSTSQHHLHSLIGAAPGRGSCPIQRPLTFDLIYTDYHGLAHLQGAMGLAFQHYQCRFRILDSFGTEPAFNLGSYARRWGYKTLWGSWGLHPLQYMTMFPHTPDNSFLGFVSEEAVREEEREPDAYRKDRIAVVYGKQDYMWQGKSEYVDVISEELETHATVYQPPRHASNLPSFIRNHGLLTQKHFLQLLRRAKVFVGLGFPYEGPAPIEAVALGCVFLQPRFEPPHSSDNTDFYKGKPTTRQITSQHPYAKEVIGKPYVWTVDITNKTDVREAVKAILSTEVKPFTPREFTCEGMLERVHAYITHQNFSSKSVPAWPPRSALRVHLGPLGQSCVTVCHRYTLVCEPALFHHVNSPAAFTR
;
A
#
# COMPACT_ATOMS: atom_id res chain seq x y z
N MET A 1 36.79 -73.05 -34.09
CA MET A 1 37.38 -73.19 -35.43
C MET A 1 37.42 -71.81 -36.07
N ASN A 2 38.66 -71.36 -36.30
CA ASN A 2 39.18 -70.35 -37.23
C ASN A 2 38.56 -68.96 -37.35
N SER A 3 39.31 -67.99 -36.81
CA SER A 3 40.01 -66.91 -37.53
C SER A 3 39.54 -66.56 -38.95
N ASP A 4 39.24 -65.28 -39.19
CA ASP A 4 40.13 -64.41 -39.98
C ASP A 4 39.70 -62.92 -39.90
N GLU A 5 40.67 -62.10 -39.51
CA GLU A 5 40.74 -60.64 -39.72
C GLU A 5 41.24 -60.38 -41.18
N PRO A 6 41.04 -59.20 -41.81
CA PRO A 6 41.90 -58.06 -41.44
C PRO A 6 41.35 -56.62 -41.64
N ALA A 7 41.83 -55.75 -40.74
CA ALA A 7 42.41 -54.42 -40.97
C ALA A 7 41.57 -53.22 -41.50
N GLY A 8 41.48 -52.16 -40.66
CA GLY A 8 41.67 -50.78 -41.14
C GLY A 8 40.93 -49.60 -40.49
N ARG A 9 41.31 -49.22 -39.24
CA ARG A 9 41.36 -47.85 -38.63
C ARG A 9 40.07 -47.05 -38.30
N SER A 10 39.86 -46.76 -37.00
CA SER A 10 40.10 -45.44 -36.34
C SER A 10 39.58 -45.45 -34.87
N PRO A 11 40.30 -44.89 -33.87
CA PRO A 11 39.90 -44.94 -32.46
C PRO A 11 39.07 -43.72 -32.03
N GLU A 12 37.75 -43.70 -32.28
CA GLU A 12 36.89 -42.60 -31.77
C GLU A 12 35.54 -43.00 -31.12
N GLU A 13 35.17 -44.28 -31.01
CA GLU A 13 33.78 -44.63 -30.60
C GLU A 13 33.57 -45.29 -29.23
N GLN A 14 34.58 -45.36 -28.35
CA GLN A 14 34.36 -45.90 -26.98
C GLN A 14 34.22 -44.84 -25.87
N GLY A 15 34.27 -43.54 -26.20
CA GLY A 15 34.17 -42.45 -25.22
C GLY A 15 32.76 -42.00 -24.82
N HIS A 16 31.71 -42.41 -25.55
CA HIS A 16 30.40 -41.73 -25.45
C HIS A 16 29.28 -42.46 -24.70
N ARG A 17 29.39 -43.77 -24.42
CA ARG A 17 28.35 -44.48 -23.64
C ARG A 17 28.54 -44.43 -22.12
N GLY A 18 29.75 -44.23 -21.60
CA GLY A 18 30.00 -44.14 -20.15
C GLY A 18 29.69 -42.77 -19.53
N ARG A 19 29.93 -41.67 -20.27
CA ARG A 19 29.75 -40.28 -19.78
C ARG A 19 28.28 -39.82 -19.77
N SER A 20 27.44 -40.40 -20.63
CA SER A 20 25.99 -40.14 -20.69
C SER A 20 25.28 -40.67 -19.43
N SER A 21 25.53 -41.94 -19.11
CA SER A 21 24.94 -42.64 -17.95
C SER A 21 25.37 -42.01 -16.62
N HIS A 22 26.63 -41.57 -16.51
CA HIS A 22 27.15 -40.94 -15.30
C HIS A 22 26.60 -39.52 -15.07
N ARG A 23 26.34 -38.75 -16.14
CA ARG A 23 25.67 -37.44 -16.07
C ARG A 23 24.17 -37.56 -15.77
N LEU A 24 23.52 -38.59 -16.30
CA LEU A 24 22.12 -38.90 -15.96
C LEU A 24 21.99 -39.35 -14.50
N ALA A 25 22.90 -40.19 -14.00
CA ALA A 25 22.93 -40.59 -12.59
C ALA A 25 23.20 -39.41 -11.64
N LEU A 26 24.09 -38.47 -12.01
CA LEU A 26 24.34 -37.25 -11.24
C LEU A 26 23.13 -36.30 -11.27
N ARG A 27 22.45 -36.14 -12.41
CA ARG A 27 21.22 -35.32 -12.50
C ARG A 27 20.05 -35.96 -11.75
N LEU A 28 19.90 -37.27 -11.80
CA LEU A 28 18.92 -38.02 -11.01
C LEU A 28 19.23 -37.95 -9.51
N GLY A 29 20.50 -38.00 -9.12
CA GLY A 29 20.91 -37.80 -7.73
C GLY A 29 20.58 -36.39 -7.22
N ILE A 30 20.86 -35.35 -8.01
CA ILE A 30 20.55 -33.95 -7.66
C ILE A 30 19.04 -33.69 -7.65
N LEU A 31 18.28 -34.27 -8.58
CA LEU A 31 16.82 -34.20 -8.58
C LEU A 31 16.23 -34.97 -7.39
N SER A 32 16.80 -36.12 -7.02
CA SER A 32 16.38 -36.90 -5.86
C SER A 32 16.63 -36.12 -4.56
N THR A 33 17.79 -35.47 -4.41
CA THR A 33 18.07 -34.65 -3.22
C THR A 33 17.23 -33.38 -3.17
N GLN A 34 16.93 -32.74 -4.30
CA GLN A 34 16.01 -31.60 -4.36
C GLN A 34 14.56 -31.99 -4.06
N VAL A 35 14.12 -33.17 -4.51
CA VAL A 35 12.79 -33.71 -4.19
C VAL A 35 12.71 -34.12 -2.72
N GLU A 36 13.78 -34.66 -2.14
CA GLU A 36 13.87 -34.93 -0.69
C GLU A 36 13.86 -33.64 0.14
N GLU A 37 14.59 -32.60 -0.26
CA GLU A 37 14.58 -31.29 0.41
C GLU A 37 13.20 -30.62 0.31
N LEU A 38 12.56 -30.64 -0.86
CA LEU A 38 11.20 -30.13 -1.05
C LEU A 38 10.18 -30.94 -0.25
N SER A 39 10.33 -32.26 -0.19
CA SER A 39 9.49 -33.14 0.63
C SER A 39 9.66 -32.83 2.11
N LEU A 40 10.89 -32.64 2.59
CA LEU A 40 11.19 -32.23 3.97
C LEU A 40 10.65 -30.84 4.30
N LEU A 41 10.72 -29.89 3.36
CA LEU A 41 10.17 -28.55 3.53
C LEU A 41 8.64 -28.57 3.55
N GLN A 42 8.01 -29.37 2.69
CA GLN A 42 6.57 -29.59 2.67
C GLN A 42 6.09 -30.33 3.93
N GLN A 43 6.89 -31.26 4.46
CA GLN A 43 6.60 -31.98 5.69
C GLN A 43 6.74 -31.06 6.91
N ARG A 44 7.76 -30.19 6.96
CA ARG A 44 7.87 -29.10 7.95
C ARG A 44 6.69 -28.14 7.87
N PHE A 45 6.32 -27.71 6.66
CA PHE A 45 5.18 -26.82 6.48
C PHE A 45 3.86 -27.47 6.90
N ARG A 46 3.68 -28.78 6.66
CA ARG A 46 2.54 -29.56 7.18
C ARG A 46 2.57 -29.70 8.69
N LEU A 47 3.73 -29.93 9.29
CA LEU A 47 3.89 -30.01 10.75
C LEU A 47 3.64 -28.64 11.40
N ASP A 48 4.07 -27.53 10.79
CA ASP A 48 3.79 -26.18 11.24
C ASP A 48 2.32 -25.82 11.07
N GLN A 49 1.67 -26.23 9.97
CA GLN A 49 0.22 -26.08 9.81
C GLN A 49 -0.57 -26.94 10.79
N GLN A 50 -0.15 -28.17 11.07
CA GLN A 50 -0.79 -29.04 12.07
C GLN A 50 -0.57 -28.52 13.48
N SER A 51 0.62 -27.99 13.80
CA SER A 51 0.94 -27.33 15.06
C SER A 51 0.09 -26.08 15.25
N LEU A 52 -0.03 -25.25 14.22
CA LEU A 52 -0.89 -24.06 14.23
C LEU A 52 -2.37 -24.43 14.33
N ALA A 53 -2.82 -25.46 13.62
CA ALA A 53 -4.19 -25.97 13.71
C ALA A 53 -4.49 -26.53 15.11
N LEU A 54 -3.58 -27.28 15.72
CA LEU A 54 -3.68 -27.76 17.10
C LEU A 54 -3.68 -26.60 18.11
N LEU A 55 -2.89 -25.55 17.86
CA LEU A 55 -2.87 -24.35 18.69
C LEU A 55 -4.20 -23.61 18.60
N VAL A 56 -4.73 -23.43 17.39
CA VAL A 56 -6.02 -22.80 17.14
C VAL A 56 -7.17 -23.64 17.72
N GLU A 57 -7.12 -24.97 17.59
CA GLU A 57 -8.13 -25.88 18.13
C GLU A 57 -8.09 -25.92 19.67
N LYS A 58 -6.90 -25.81 20.27
CA LYS A 58 -6.72 -25.67 21.71
C LYS A 58 -7.24 -24.33 22.22
N GLU A 59 -6.99 -23.24 21.50
CA GLU A 59 -7.56 -21.92 21.81
C GLU A 59 -9.09 -21.93 21.65
N LEU A 60 -9.63 -22.53 20.59
CA LEU A 60 -11.06 -22.69 20.37
C LEU A 60 -11.73 -23.53 21.47
N LYS A 61 -11.10 -24.64 21.90
CA LYS A 61 -11.57 -25.42 23.06
C LYS A 61 -11.50 -24.62 24.36
N THR A 62 -10.47 -23.80 24.55
CA THR A 62 -10.32 -22.95 25.74
C THR A 62 -11.42 -21.87 25.77
N VAL A 63 -11.70 -21.26 24.62
CA VAL A 63 -12.79 -20.28 24.46
C VAL A 63 -14.15 -20.96 24.66
N SER A 64 -14.37 -22.14 24.08
CA SER A 64 -15.61 -22.93 24.27
C SER A 64 -15.82 -23.32 25.74
N GLN A 65 -14.79 -23.78 26.43
CA GLN A 65 -14.85 -24.13 27.85
C GLN A 65 -15.09 -22.90 28.76
N ARG A 66 -14.60 -21.72 28.36
CA ARG A 66 -14.90 -20.46 29.04
C ARG A 66 -16.37 -20.05 28.83
N LEU A 67 -16.90 -20.19 27.62
CA LEU A 67 -18.32 -19.97 27.31
C LEU A 67 -19.25 -20.94 28.06
N ASP A 68 -18.87 -22.21 28.16
CA ASP A 68 -19.63 -23.22 28.91
C ASP A 68 -19.61 -22.97 30.44
N ARG A 69 -18.50 -22.44 30.97
CA ARG A 69 -18.41 -22.04 32.40
C ARG A 69 -19.27 -20.83 32.72
N LEU A 70 -19.34 -19.86 31.81
CA LEU A 70 -20.21 -18.68 31.93
C LEU A 70 -21.69 -19.04 31.86
N SER A 71 -22.04 -20.12 31.15
CA SER A 71 -23.44 -20.57 31.00
C SER A 71 -23.96 -21.43 32.16
N ARG A 72 -23.13 -21.80 33.16
CA ARG A 72 -23.47 -22.81 34.19
C ARG A 72 -23.34 -22.37 35.66
N HIS A 73 -23.38 -21.08 36.00
CA HIS A 73 -23.44 -20.67 37.42
C HIS A 73 -24.84 -20.18 37.81
N PRO A 74 -25.63 -20.97 38.58
CA PRO A 74 -26.78 -20.47 39.32
C PRO A 74 -26.32 -19.76 40.59
N HIS A 75 -26.97 -18.63 40.90
CA HIS A 75 -26.79 -17.85 42.12
C HIS A 75 -26.94 -18.71 43.39
N HIS A 76 -25.91 -18.72 44.25
CA HIS A 76 -26.03 -19.16 45.64
C HIS A 76 -25.54 -18.07 46.59
N HIS A 77 -26.47 -17.57 47.41
CA HIS A 77 -26.20 -16.76 48.59
C HIS A 77 -25.47 -17.59 49.66
N HIS A 78 -24.39 -17.05 50.22
CA HIS A 78 -23.83 -17.52 51.48
C HIS A 78 -23.70 -16.36 52.47
N GLN A 79 -24.47 -16.47 53.54
CA GLN A 79 -24.37 -15.70 54.78
C GLN A 79 -23.12 -16.14 55.54
N SER A 80 -22.32 -15.18 56.00
CA SER A 80 -21.24 -15.39 56.97
C SER A 80 -21.67 -14.90 58.35
N HIS A 81 -21.55 -15.76 59.35
CA HIS A 81 -21.58 -15.41 60.77
C HIS A 81 -20.19 -14.94 61.21
N THR A 82 -20.14 -13.89 62.03
CA THR A 82 -18.96 -13.49 62.83
C THR A 82 -19.42 -13.19 64.27
N PRO A 83 -18.66 -13.58 65.31
CA PRO A 83 -18.91 -13.16 66.68
C PRO A 83 -18.24 -11.81 67.02
N GLN A 84 -18.85 -11.11 67.98
CA GLN A 84 -18.52 -9.79 68.48
C GLN A 84 -17.18 -9.70 69.23
N SER A 85 -16.49 -8.56 69.09
CA SER A 85 -15.80 -7.90 70.20
C SER A 85 -15.87 -6.38 70.00
N ARG A 86 -16.37 -5.69 71.03
CA ARG A 86 -16.48 -4.23 71.15
C ARG A 86 -15.11 -3.61 71.39
N ASP A 87 -14.85 -2.46 70.78
CA ASP A 87 -14.27 -1.32 71.48
C ASP A 87 -14.65 -0.01 70.76
N ASP A 88 -15.16 0.92 71.55
CA ASP A 88 -15.74 2.21 71.15
C ASP A 88 -14.63 3.26 70.99
N HIS A 89 -14.48 3.83 69.80
CA HIS A 89 -14.03 5.23 69.63
C HIS A 89 -14.60 5.84 68.33
N ILE A 90 -15.68 6.61 68.52
CA ILE A 90 -16.26 7.73 67.75
C ILE A 90 -15.62 8.01 66.35
N PRO A 91 -16.36 7.78 65.24
CA PRO A 91 -15.89 8.03 63.88
C PRO A 91 -16.39 9.36 63.29
N HIS A 92 -15.50 10.10 62.64
CA HIS A 92 -15.84 10.87 61.45
C HIS A 92 -15.47 10.02 60.24
N THR A 93 -16.42 9.23 59.73
CA THR A 93 -16.26 8.44 58.51
C THR A 93 -17.24 9.00 57.47
N GLU A 94 -16.70 9.65 56.43
CA GLU A 94 -17.44 9.83 55.18
C GLU A 94 -17.87 8.45 54.66
N PRO A 95 -19.10 8.27 54.16
CA PRO A 95 -19.53 6.95 53.72
C PRO A 95 -18.73 6.53 52.49
N SER A 96 -18.01 5.41 52.59
CA SER A 96 -17.50 4.67 51.44
C SER A 96 -18.70 4.19 50.60
N LYS A 97 -19.19 5.04 49.71
CA LYS A 97 -20.23 4.66 48.74
C LYS A 97 -19.65 3.60 47.81
N MET A 98 -20.04 2.35 47.99
CA MET A 98 -19.91 1.35 46.92
C MET A 98 -20.66 1.91 45.71
N CYS A 99 -19.97 2.10 44.59
CA CYS A 99 -20.63 2.57 43.38
C CYS A 99 -21.50 1.44 42.82
N GLU A 100 -22.80 1.68 42.74
CA GLU A 100 -23.73 0.80 42.06
C GLU A 100 -23.64 1.00 40.55
N VAL A 101 -23.80 -0.09 39.80
CA VAL A 101 -23.80 -0.07 38.33
C VAL A 101 -25.14 0.48 37.84
N PRO A 102 -25.15 1.59 37.08
CA PRO A 102 -26.39 2.20 36.64
C PRO A 102 -27.06 1.36 35.55
N MET A 103 -28.39 1.23 35.64
CA MET A 103 -29.23 0.67 34.59
C MET A 103 -29.91 1.82 33.85
N ASP A 104 -29.16 2.43 32.92
CA ASP A 104 -29.62 3.55 32.11
C ASP A 104 -29.88 3.09 30.66
N PRO A 105 -31.12 3.19 30.14
CA PRO A 105 -31.43 2.86 28.75
C PRO A 105 -30.62 3.65 27.72
N ALA A 106 -30.12 4.84 28.05
CA ALA A 106 -29.24 5.63 27.19
C ALA A 106 -27.83 5.03 27.09
N TYR A 107 -27.43 4.20 28.06
CA TYR A 107 -26.14 3.53 28.14
C TYR A 107 -26.33 2.01 28.26
N PRO A 108 -26.91 1.35 27.23
CA PRO A 108 -27.39 -0.03 27.33
C PRO A 108 -26.28 -1.07 27.55
N VAL A 109 -25.02 -0.72 27.24
CA VAL A 109 -23.86 -1.61 27.37
C VAL A 109 -23.02 -1.34 28.62
N CYS A 110 -23.45 -0.41 29.50
CA CYS A 110 -22.68 -0.04 30.70
C CYS A 110 -22.45 -1.25 31.61
N ALA A 111 -23.52 -1.98 31.95
CA ALA A 111 -23.44 -3.11 32.88
C ALA A 111 -22.53 -4.24 32.36
N GLU A 112 -22.69 -4.62 31.09
CA GLU A 112 -21.86 -5.65 30.44
C GLU A 112 -20.39 -5.26 30.42
N LYS A 113 -20.07 -3.99 30.12
CA LYS A 113 -18.68 -3.51 30.13
C LYS A 113 -18.08 -3.41 31.52
N VAL A 114 -18.87 -3.08 32.54
CA VAL A 114 -18.39 -3.13 33.93
C VAL A 114 -18.02 -4.55 34.32
N GLU A 115 -18.90 -5.51 34.05
CA GLU A 115 -18.65 -6.93 34.32
C GLU A 115 -17.39 -7.42 33.58
N TYR A 116 -17.25 -7.07 32.30
CA TYR A 116 -16.06 -7.39 31.53
C TYR A 116 -14.79 -6.85 32.18
N LEU A 117 -14.76 -5.56 32.56
CA LEU A 117 -13.58 -4.94 33.15
C LEU A 117 -13.30 -5.45 34.57
N GLN A 118 -14.30 -5.85 35.36
CA GLN A 118 -14.07 -6.47 36.66
C GLN A 118 -13.21 -7.74 36.53
N ALA A 119 -13.42 -8.52 35.47
CA ALA A 119 -12.65 -9.73 35.19
C ALA A 119 -11.36 -9.49 34.39
N HIS A 120 -11.29 -8.44 33.56
CA HIS A 120 -10.25 -8.29 32.54
C HIS A 120 -9.47 -6.97 32.59
N TRP A 121 -9.63 -6.10 33.59
CA TRP A 121 -8.91 -4.82 33.64
C TRP A 121 -7.37 -4.95 33.65
N GLN A 122 -6.81 -6.13 33.97
CA GLN A 122 -5.36 -6.38 33.90
C GLN A 122 -4.90 -6.91 32.53
N SER A 123 -5.81 -7.18 31.59
CA SER A 123 -5.47 -7.76 30.29
C SER A 123 -4.65 -6.82 29.40
N ASP A 124 -4.75 -5.52 29.65
CA ASP A 124 -4.04 -4.46 28.94
C ASP A 124 -3.59 -3.39 29.96
N PRO A 125 -2.30 -3.01 30.00
CA PRO A 125 -1.80 -2.00 30.94
C PRO A 125 -2.46 -0.62 30.76
N CYS A 126 -3.15 -0.37 29.63
CA CYS A 126 -3.85 0.88 29.39
C CYS A 126 -4.94 1.18 30.43
N TYR A 127 -5.63 0.17 30.97
CA TYR A 127 -6.69 0.38 31.95
C TYR A 127 -6.13 0.92 33.27
N VAL A 128 -5.03 0.34 33.74
CA VAL A 128 -4.31 0.80 34.94
C VAL A 128 -3.77 2.21 34.73
N PHE A 129 -3.25 2.49 33.54
CA PHE A 129 -2.80 3.82 33.15
C PHE A 129 -3.92 4.87 33.28
N TYR A 130 -5.16 4.52 32.93
CA TYR A 130 -6.33 5.38 33.13
C TYR A 130 -6.95 5.31 34.54
N GLY A 131 -6.28 4.66 35.50
CA GLY A 131 -6.68 4.63 36.90
C GLY A 131 -7.67 3.51 37.28
N VAL A 132 -7.90 2.53 36.41
CA VAL A 132 -8.69 1.34 36.76
C VAL A 132 -7.90 0.48 37.73
N ASN A 133 -8.48 0.20 38.89
CA ASN A 133 -7.86 -0.57 39.98
C ASN A 133 -8.67 -1.83 40.38
N GLY A 134 -9.62 -2.24 39.55
CA GLY A 134 -10.51 -3.38 39.78
C GLY A 134 -11.77 -3.09 40.61
N THR A 135 -11.85 -1.93 41.28
CA THR A 135 -13.08 -1.54 41.98
C THR A 135 -14.17 -1.08 41.00
N THR A 136 -15.44 -1.34 41.32
CA THR A 136 -16.58 -0.89 40.49
C THR A 136 -16.56 0.62 40.26
N CYS A 137 -16.15 1.41 41.26
CA CYS A 137 -16.05 2.86 41.14
C CYS A 137 -15.01 3.32 40.11
N SER A 138 -13.82 2.71 40.07
CA SER A 138 -12.79 3.10 39.09
C SER A 138 -13.18 2.68 37.68
N ILE A 139 -13.80 1.50 37.53
CA ILE A 139 -14.34 1.01 36.25
C ILE A 139 -15.44 1.93 35.71
N LEU A 140 -16.42 2.30 36.54
CA LEU A 140 -17.48 3.24 36.15
C LEU A 140 -16.92 4.62 35.79
N THR A 141 -15.87 5.06 36.50
CA THR A 141 -15.21 6.34 36.18
C THR A 141 -14.53 6.26 34.82
N TYR A 142 -13.80 5.18 34.52
CA TYR A 142 -13.19 4.95 33.22
C TYR A 142 -14.24 4.89 32.09
N LEU A 143 -15.26 4.05 32.25
CA LEU A 143 -16.28 3.85 31.22
C LEU A 143 -17.13 5.10 30.97
N SER A 144 -17.31 5.98 31.97
CA SER A 144 -18.03 7.24 31.77
C SER A 144 -17.17 8.37 31.21
N GLN A 145 -15.88 8.45 31.59
CA GLN A 145 -15.03 9.60 31.25
C GLN A 145 -14.11 9.36 30.05
N ILE A 146 -13.76 8.11 29.76
CA ILE A 146 -12.75 7.76 28.74
C ILE A 146 -13.40 7.08 27.52
N GLU A 147 -14.38 6.20 27.73
CA GLU A 147 -15.04 5.45 26.64
C GLU A 147 -16.51 5.85 26.37
N ASP A 148 -17.16 6.63 27.25
CA ASP A 148 -18.58 7.03 27.15
C ASP A 148 -19.58 5.87 27.03
N PHE A 149 -19.33 4.77 27.73
CA PHE A 149 -20.25 3.62 27.83
C PHE A 149 -21.10 3.60 29.09
N CYS A 150 -20.86 4.52 30.03
CA CYS A 150 -21.66 4.66 31.25
C CYS A 150 -22.00 6.13 31.51
N PRO A 151 -23.12 6.43 32.19
CA PRO A 151 -23.48 7.80 32.53
C PRO A 151 -22.44 8.42 33.49
N PRO A 152 -22.20 9.74 33.41
CA PRO A 152 -21.31 10.43 34.34
C PRO A 152 -21.79 10.35 35.79
N ARG A 153 -20.81 10.32 36.69
CA ARG A 153 -21.09 10.23 38.13
C ARG A 153 -21.66 11.55 38.66
N LEU A 154 -22.59 11.44 39.60
CA LEU A 154 -23.24 12.57 40.30
C LEU A 154 -22.22 13.62 40.74
N GLY A 155 -22.40 14.87 40.30
CA GLY A 155 -21.53 16.01 40.62
C GLY A 155 -20.43 16.32 39.60
N ARG A 156 -20.30 15.54 38.51
CA ARG A 156 -19.43 15.88 37.37
C ARG A 156 -20.29 16.09 36.11
N SER A 157 -20.15 17.23 35.45
CA SER A 157 -20.79 17.46 34.15
C SER A 157 -20.20 16.53 33.09
N HIS A 158 -20.96 16.20 32.04
CA HIS A 158 -20.43 15.64 30.79
C HIS A 158 -19.40 16.61 30.19
N SER A 159 -18.16 16.56 30.64
CA SER A 159 -17.03 17.03 29.82
C SER A 159 -16.91 16.07 28.65
N GLY A 160 -16.79 16.59 27.42
CA GLY A 160 -16.57 15.73 26.24
C GLY A 160 -15.35 14.82 26.45
N LEU A 161 -15.33 13.68 25.77
CA LEU A 161 -14.21 12.74 25.88
C LEU A 161 -12.87 13.46 25.66
N PRO A 162 -11.80 13.12 26.40
CA PRO A 162 -10.51 13.82 26.32
C PRO A 162 -9.96 13.90 24.89
N TRP A 163 -10.23 12.88 24.09
CA TRP A 163 -9.80 12.78 22.70
C TRP A 163 -10.84 13.27 21.67
N HIS A 164 -11.98 13.82 22.10
CA HIS A 164 -12.96 14.50 21.25
C HIS A 164 -12.78 16.02 21.20
N GLU A 165 -12.04 16.61 22.14
CA GLU A 165 -11.86 18.06 22.19
C GLU A 165 -11.21 18.57 20.90
N LYS A 166 -11.65 19.72 20.38
CA LYS A 166 -11.01 20.30 19.21
C LYS A 166 -9.68 20.90 19.62
N PRO A 167 -8.54 20.51 18.99
CA PRO A 167 -7.29 21.21 19.19
C PRO A 167 -7.48 22.70 18.89
N GLN A 168 -6.71 23.57 19.56
CA GLN A 168 -6.72 25.01 19.26
C GLN A 168 -6.55 25.24 17.75
N SER A 169 -7.44 26.04 17.18
CA SER A 169 -7.43 26.37 15.74
C SER A 169 -6.10 27.01 15.37
N TYR A 170 -5.30 26.32 14.56
CA TYR A 170 -4.06 26.86 14.03
C TYR A 170 -4.38 27.91 12.97
N LYS A 171 -4.04 29.18 13.25
CA LYS A 171 -4.39 30.33 12.37
C LYS A 171 -3.36 30.58 11.26
N LYS A 172 -2.32 29.75 11.12
CA LYS A 172 -1.27 29.98 10.14
C LYS A 172 -1.78 29.64 8.74
N LYS A 173 -1.48 30.52 7.79
CA LYS A 173 -1.80 30.33 6.37
C LYS A 173 -0.75 29.42 5.74
N ALA A 174 -1.18 28.53 4.85
CA ALA A 174 -0.29 27.80 3.97
C ALA A 174 0.18 28.75 2.86
N GLU A 175 1.49 28.82 2.67
CA GLU A 175 2.11 29.59 1.59
C GLU A 175 2.92 28.64 0.72
N ILE A 176 2.80 28.82 -0.60
CA ILE A 176 3.56 28.02 -1.55
C ILE A 176 5.05 28.27 -1.34
N ARG A 177 5.77 27.22 -0.96
CA ARG A 177 7.21 27.25 -0.72
C ARG A 177 7.96 27.07 -2.03
N THR A 178 9.14 27.67 -2.10
CA THR A 178 10.07 27.57 -3.24
C THR A 178 11.37 26.86 -2.83
N THR A 179 11.28 26.03 -1.79
CA THR A 179 12.40 25.26 -1.26
C THR A 179 11.87 24.05 -0.50
N LEU A 180 12.68 22.99 -0.45
CA LEU A 180 12.43 21.75 0.27
C LEU A 180 13.23 21.62 1.57
N ASN A 181 13.91 22.69 2.03
CA ASN A 181 14.76 22.65 3.23
C ASN A 181 14.04 22.07 4.46
N GLN A 182 12.79 22.48 4.70
CA GLN A 182 11.99 21.96 5.81
C GLN A 182 11.73 20.45 5.71
N LEU A 183 11.61 19.92 4.49
CA LEU A 183 11.47 18.48 4.30
C LEU A 183 12.78 17.76 4.61
N PHE A 184 13.92 18.30 4.16
CA PHE A 184 15.23 17.72 4.45
C PHE A 184 15.51 17.64 5.95
N GLU A 185 15.12 18.66 6.73
CA GLU A 185 15.21 18.63 8.20
C GLU A 185 14.37 17.50 8.83
N VAL A 186 13.22 17.20 8.24
CA VAL A 186 12.30 16.16 8.74
C VAL A 186 12.79 14.75 8.39
N ILE A 187 13.43 14.55 7.24
CA ILE A 187 13.84 13.21 6.75
C ILE A 187 15.33 12.90 6.97
N SER A 188 16.16 13.87 7.35
CA SER A 188 17.63 13.71 7.47
C SER A 188 18.07 12.71 8.54
N ASN A 189 17.28 12.51 9.59
CA ASN A 189 17.68 11.72 10.75
C ASN A 189 17.59 10.20 10.54
N ASN A 190 17.00 9.72 9.43
CA ASN A 190 16.82 8.29 9.17
C ASN A 190 17.73 7.81 8.03
N THR A 191 18.67 6.93 8.36
CA THR A 191 19.73 6.47 7.46
C THR A 191 19.42 5.14 6.74
N SER A 192 18.21 4.58 6.94
CA SER A 192 17.78 3.33 6.29
C SER A 192 17.84 3.41 4.76
N PRO A 193 18.08 2.29 4.05
CA PRO A 193 18.11 2.26 2.58
C PRO A 193 16.87 2.91 1.92
N ALA A 194 15.66 2.64 2.42
CA ALA A 194 14.43 3.23 1.91
C ALA A 194 14.36 4.74 2.13
N MET A 195 14.75 5.22 3.31
CA MET A 195 14.78 6.68 3.58
C MET A 195 15.87 7.39 2.79
N ARG A 196 17.02 6.75 2.58
CA ARG A 196 18.06 7.26 1.67
C ARG A 196 17.54 7.35 0.24
N PHE A 197 16.77 6.36 -0.22
CA PHE A 197 16.13 6.43 -1.53
C PHE A 197 15.18 7.63 -1.64
N ILE A 198 14.31 7.84 -0.64
CA ILE A 198 13.40 8.99 -0.58
C ILE A 198 14.18 10.30 -0.60
N GLN A 199 15.18 10.45 0.28
CA GLN A 199 16.00 11.67 0.38
C GLN A 199 16.71 11.99 -0.94
N THR A 200 17.43 11.01 -1.52
CA THR A 200 18.16 11.20 -2.78
C THR A 200 17.23 11.50 -3.95
N ARG A 201 16.00 10.96 -3.95
CA ARG A 201 14.99 11.29 -4.97
C ARG A 201 14.50 12.74 -4.81
N VAL A 202 14.09 13.12 -3.61
CA VAL A 202 13.63 14.49 -3.30
C VAL A 202 14.70 15.52 -3.67
N GLU A 203 15.96 15.24 -3.34
CA GLU A 203 17.10 16.09 -3.68
C GLU A 203 17.25 16.24 -5.21
N ARG A 204 17.26 15.13 -5.94
CA ARG A 204 17.43 15.13 -7.40
C ARG A 204 16.29 15.86 -8.12
N MET A 205 15.06 15.78 -7.61
CA MET A 205 13.87 16.40 -8.21
C MET A 205 13.56 17.80 -7.65
N SER A 206 14.41 18.32 -6.74
CA SER A 206 14.17 19.58 -6.02
C SER A 206 13.94 20.78 -6.93
N VAL A 207 14.69 20.87 -8.04
CA VAL A 207 14.55 21.95 -9.04
C VAL A 207 13.17 21.91 -9.69
N GLY A 208 12.73 20.73 -10.15
CA GLY A 208 11.43 20.56 -10.79
C GLY A 208 10.27 20.91 -9.84
N TRP A 209 10.35 20.45 -8.59
CA TRP A 209 9.37 20.80 -7.55
C TRP A 209 9.33 22.31 -7.25
N THR A 210 10.50 22.94 -7.14
CA THR A 210 10.62 24.38 -6.86
C THR A 210 10.06 25.21 -8.02
N GLN A 211 10.38 24.85 -9.27
CA GLN A 211 9.85 25.52 -10.46
C GLN A 211 8.33 25.38 -10.56
N ALA A 212 7.79 24.18 -10.31
CA ALA A 212 6.36 23.93 -10.31
C ALA A 212 5.64 24.75 -9.22
N GLY A 213 6.23 24.83 -8.01
CA GLY A 213 5.75 25.70 -6.94
C GLY A 213 5.76 27.19 -7.33
N LEU A 214 6.82 27.68 -7.97
CA LEU A 214 6.91 29.05 -8.47
C LEU A 214 5.79 29.38 -9.46
N LYS A 215 5.53 28.49 -10.43
CA LYS A 215 4.45 28.65 -11.42
C LYS A 215 3.07 28.62 -10.78
N MET A 216 2.83 27.71 -9.83
CA MET A 216 1.58 27.67 -9.07
C MET A 216 1.38 28.97 -8.30
N ARG A 217 2.42 29.51 -7.65
CA ARG A 217 2.35 30.78 -6.92
C ARG A 217 2.00 31.96 -7.84
N GLN A 218 2.44 31.96 -9.09
CA GLN A 218 2.15 33.00 -10.07
C GLN A 218 0.73 32.90 -10.65
N SER A 219 0.21 31.68 -10.82
CA SER A 219 -1.12 31.41 -11.40
C SER A 219 -2.24 31.38 -10.36
N SER A 220 -1.91 31.22 -9.08
CA SER A 220 -2.88 31.15 -7.99
C SER A 220 -3.49 32.53 -7.74
N ASN A 221 -4.78 32.68 -8.05
CA ASN A 221 -5.62 33.67 -7.37
C ASN A 221 -5.49 33.39 -5.86
N LYS A 222 -5.33 34.43 -5.02
CA LYS A 222 -5.04 34.33 -3.57
C LYS A 222 -6.10 33.55 -2.76
N THR A 223 -6.33 32.28 -3.02
CA THR A 223 -7.07 31.36 -2.15
C THR A 223 -6.15 31.05 -0.98
N VAL A 224 -6.42 31.74 0.12
CA VAL A 224 -5.72 31.54 1.37
C VAL A 224 -6.18 30.20 1.97
N SER A 225 -5.37 29.16 1.83
CA SER A 225 -5.58 27.91 2.56
C SER A 225 -4.97 28.01 3.96
N THR A 226 -5.60 27.38 4.94
CA THR A 226 -4.98 27.16 6.25
C THR A 226 -3.87 26.11 6.12
N GLN A 227 -2.76 26.31 6.83
CA GLN A 227 -1.70 25.32 6.94
C GLN A 227 -2.18 24.15 7.80
N MET A 228 -2.18 22.95 7.24
CA MET A 228 -2.48 21.71 7.94
C MET A 228 -1.23 21.10 8.56
N ARG A 229 -1.42 20.43 9.70
CA ARG A 229 -0.47 19.49 10.29
C ARG A 229 -0.73 18.11 9.70
N VAL A 230 0.24 17.59 8.97
CA VAL A 230 0.13 16.33 8.23
C VAL A 230 1.14 15.32 8.76
N LEU A 231 0.66 14.16 9.17
CA LEU A 231 1.49 13.01 9.49
C LEU A 231 1.69 12.15 8.24
N LEU A 232 2.94 11.88 7.89
CA LEU A 232 3.34 10.87 6.91
C LEU A 232 3.88 9.68 7.69
N TYR A 233 3.09 8.60 7.75
CA TYR A 233 3.46 7.38 8.48
C TYR A 233 3.56 6.18 7.55
N LEU A 234 4.80 5.76 7.28
CA LEU A 234 5.11 4.64 6.39
C LEU A 234 5.14 3.35 7.21
N GLY A 235 3.96 2.72 7.36
CA GLY A 235 3.81 1.52 8.17
C GLY A 235 4.55 0.31 7.60
N ALA A 236 4.69 0.23 6.28
CA ALA A 236 5.46 -0.82 5.60
C ALA A 236 6.96 -0.81 5.96
N LEU A 237 7.49 0.32 6.44
CA LEU A 237 8.86 0.46 6.91
C LEU A 237 9.00 0.28 8.44
N ALA A 238 7.90 0.05 9.15
CA ALA A 238 7.92 -0.14 10.60
C ALA A 238 8.07 -1.62 10.98
N GLY A 239 8.78 -1.88 12.08
CA GLY A 239 8.91 -3.22 12.67
C GLY A 239 9.65 -4.24 11.79
N SER A 240 9.32 -5.52 11.96
CA SER A 240 9.95 -6.63 11.24
C SER A 240 9.64 -6.64 9.73
N ILE A 241 8.45 -6.17 9.34
CA ILE A 241 8.06 -6.01 7.94
C ILE A 241 8.98 -4.99 7.26
N GLY A 242 9.26 -3.87 7.93
CA GLY A 242 10.22 -2.87 7.47
C GLY A 242 11.59 -3.47 7.20
N GLN A 243 12.12 -4.30 8.11
CA GLN A 243 13.42 -4.95 7.91
C GLN A 243 13.47 -5.82 6.64
N HIS A 244 12.39 -6.54 6.34
CA HIS A 244 12.29 -7.32 5.11
C HIS A 244 12.23 -6.41 3.88
N PHE A 245 11.45 -5.31 3.95
CA PHE A 245 11.37 -4.33 2.87
C PHE A 245 12.73 -3.68 2.57
N GLU A 246 13.45 -3.25 3.62
CA GLU A 246 14.80 -2.67 3.49
C GLU A 246 15.78 -3.63 2.80
N ALA A 247 15.76 -4.92 3.18
CA ALA A 247 16.58 -5.94 2.53
C ALA A 247 16.24 -6.13 1.04
N MET A 248 14.98 -5.92 0.65
CA MET A 248 14.56 -5.96 -0.75
C MET A 248 15.03 -4.73 -1.53
N VAL A 249 15.03 -3.53 -0.93
CA VAL A 249 15.48 -2.29 -1.58
C VAL A 249 16.90 -2.45 -2.13
N GLU A 250 17.81 -3.01 -1.33
CA GLU A 250 19.21 -3.23 -1.72
C GLU A 250 19.40 -4.27 -2.83
N ARG A 251 18.38 -5.12 -3.07
CA ARG A 251 18.41 -6.20 -4.07
C ARG A 251 17.60 -5.87 -5.32
N GLY A 252 17.12 -4.64 -5.48
CA GLY A 252 16.29 -4.26 -6.63
C GLY A 252 14.83 -4.68 -6.48
N GLY A 253 14.34 -4.68 -5.24
CA GLY A 253 12.94 -4.90 -4.88
C GLY A 253 11.97 -3.82 -5.40
N PRO A 254 10.69 -3.89 -5.03
CA PRO A 254 9.70 -2.91 -5.45
C PRO A 254 10.00 -1.54 -4.82
N LEU A 255 10.27 -0.54 -5.67
CA LEU A 255 10.58 0.83 -5.25
C LEU A 255 9.47 1.84 -5.61
N GLY A 256 8.38 1.36 -6.22
CA GLY A 256 7.29 2.23 -6.70
C GLY A 256 6.60 2.98 -5.55
N GLU A 257 6.36 2.30 -4.44
CA GLU A 257 5.77 2.89 -3.23
C GLU A 257 6.67 3.99 -2.65
N LEU A 258 8.00 3.78 -2.63
CA LEU A 258 8.94 4.80 -2.16
C LEU A 258 8.98 6.03 -3.07
N VAL A 259 8.80 5.85 -4.38
CA VAL A 259 8.65 6.95 -5.34
C VAL A 259 7.41 7.79 -4.98
N GLN A 260 6.25 7.15 -4.76
CA GLN A 260 5.03 7.85 -4.38
C GLN A 260 5.18 8.59 -3.04
N TRP A 261 5.81 7.98 -2.03
CA TRP A 261 6.06 8.61 -0.73
C TRP A 261 6.99 9.83 -0.84
N ALA A 262 8.07 9.73 -1.61
CA ALA A 262 8.98 10.85 -1.85
C ALA A 262 8.25 12.02 -2.51
N ASP A 263 7.50 11.75 -3.56
CA ASP A 263 6.84 12.77 -4.37
C ASP A 263 5.68 13.43 -3.59
N LEU A 264 4.91 12.65 -2.82
CA LEU A 264 3.89 13.19 -1.90
C LEU A 264 4.53 14.12 -0.86
N SER A 265 5.65 13.71 -0.25
CA SER A 265 6.31 14.52 0.78
C SER A 265 6.84 15.85 0.23
N ALA A 266 7.43 15.83 -0.98
CA ALA A 266 7.88 17.04 -1.67
C ALA A 266 6.70 17.94 -2.04
N CYS A 267 5.66 17.37 -2.65
CA CYS A 267 4.44 18.07 -3.04
C CYS A 267 3.79 18.81 -1.86
N LEU A 268 3.56 18.12 -0.73
CA LEU A 268 2.96 18.73 0.46
C LEU A 268 3.84 19.83 1.06
N THR A 269 5.16 19.67 0.99
CA THR A 269 6.12 20.69 1.44
C THR A 269 6.02 21.94 0.60
N ILE A 270 6.00 21.81 -0.74
CA ILE A 270 5.82 22.92 -1.67
C ILE A 270 4.46 23.59 -1.46
N LEU A 271 3.39 22.84 -1.19
CA LEU A 271 2.06 23.38 -0.85
C LEU A 271 2.00 24.07 0.53
N GLY A 272 3.12 24.18 1.24
CA GLY A 272 3.20 24.93 2.48
C GLY A 272 2.62 24.21 3.70
N GLN A 273 2.49 22.89 3.67
CA GLN A 273 1.96 22.13 4.81
C GLN A 273 3.02 21.88 5.89
N ASN A 274 2.60 21.65 7.13
CA ASN A 274 3.50 21.31 8.23
C ASN A 274 3.58 19.78 8.37
N LEU A 275 4.72 19.20 8.00
CA LEU A 275 4.88 17.75 7.91
C LEU A 275 5.55 17.19 9.16
N THR A 276 5.06 16.04 9.60
CA THR A 276 5.76 15.14 10.51
C THR A 276 5.92 13.80 9.82
N PHE A 277 7.13 13.25 9.82
CA PHE A 277 7.43 11.99 9.14
C PHE A 277 7.80 10.93 10.17
N SER A 278 7.29 9.71 10.01
CA SER A 278 7.66 8.59 10.87
C SER A 278 7.63 7.26 10.13
N THR A 279 8.61 6.41 10.43
CA THR A 279 8.68 4.99 10.03
C THR A 279 8.71 4.08 11.27
N SER A 280 8.46 4.62 12.46
CA SER A 280 8.57 3.90 13.74
C SER A 280 7.23 3.83 14.43
N GLN A 281 6.81 2.63 14.82
CA GLN A 281 5.58 2.43 15.60
C GLN A 281 5.69 3.09 16.99
N HIS A 282 6.86 3.02 17.63
CA HIS A 282 7.08 3.71 18.91
C HIS A 282 6.94 5.23 18.77
N HIS A 283 7.52 5.82 17.72
CA HIS A 283 7.35 7.24 17.46
C HIS A 283 5.89 7.58 17.12
N LEU A 284 5.20 6.74 16.33
CA LEU A 284 3.77 6.89 16.05
C LEU A 284 2.96 6.98 17.35
N HIS A 285 3.18 6.06 18.30
CA HIS A 285 2.45 6.02 19.57
C HIS A 285 2.60 7.35 20.33
N SER A 286 3.82 7.91 20.37
CA SER A 286 4.06 9.22 20.98
C SER A 286 3.33 10.36 20.25
N LEU A 287 3.40 10.37 18.91
CA LEU A 287 2.80 11.40 18.07
C LEU A 287 1.27 11.47 18.20
N ILE A 288 0.61 10.31 18.26
CA ILE A 288 -0.87 10.24 18.38
C ILE A 288 -1.34 10.26 19.84
N GLY A 289 -0.43 10.19 20.82
CA GLY A 289 -0.77 10.11 22.24
C GLY A 289 -1.44 8.79 22.61
N ALA A 290 -0.96 7.67 22.07
CA ALA A 290 -1.46 6.34 22.40
C ALA A 290 -1.25 6.01 23.88
N ALA A 291 -2.22 5.33 24.50
CA ALA A 291 -2.03 4.75 25.82
C ALA A 291 -1.03 3.57 25.76
N PRO A 292 -0.32 3.25 26.86
CA PRO A 292 0.54 2.07 26.89
C PRO A 292 -0.29 0.81 26.69
N GLY A 293 0.27 -0.23 26.07
CA GLY A 293 -0.38 -1.53 25.93
C GLY A 293 -0.74 -1.91 24.51
N ARG A 294 -1.89 -2.59 24.33
CA ARG A 294 -2.25 -3.28 23.07
C ARG A 294 -3.45 -2.65 22.34
N GLY A 295 -3.80 -1.41 22.70
CA GLY A 295 -4.87 -0.66 22.02
C GLY A 295 -6.26 -0.92 22.54
N SER A 296 -6.41 -1.50 23.74
CA SER A 296 -7.74 -1.70 24.33
C SER A 296 -8.40 -0.37 24.74
N CYS A 297 -7.61 0.65 25.04
CA CYS A 297 -8.08 1.97 25.46
C CYS A 297 -7.85 3.03 24.36
N PRO A 298 -8.66 4.11 24.33
CA PRO A 298 -8.47 5.20 23.37
C PRO A 298 -7.21 6.02 23.65
N ILE A 299 -6.86 6.91 22.70
CA ILE A 299 -5.77 7.88 22.85
C ILE A 299 -6.03 8.89 23.96
N GLN A 300 -4.95 9.42 24.54
CA GLN A 300 -4.97 10.22 25.76
C GLN A 300 -5.46 11.67 25.55
N ARG A 301 -5.38 12.16 24.32
CA ARG A 301 -5.60 13.56 23.97
C ARG A 301 -6.10 13.67 22.53
N PRO A 302 -6.66 14.82 22.11
CA PRO A 302 -7.12 14.97 20.75
C PRO A 302 -5.97 14.83 19.75
N LEU A 303 -6.29 14.19 18.63
CA LEU A 303 -5.32 14.05 17.54
C LEU A 303 -4.99 15.43 16.98
N THR A 304 -3.70 15.76 16.98
CA THR A 304 -3.18 17.06 16.53
C THR A 304 -3.08 17.16 15.01
N PHE A 305 -3.02 16.04 14.30
CA PHE A 305 -2.89 16.03 12.84
C PHE A 305 -4.24 16.21 12.16
N ASP A 306 -4.29 17.13 11.19
CA ASP A 306 -5.47 17.38 10.36
C ASP A 306 -5.63 16.29 9.30
N LEU A 307 -4.51 15.76 8.79
CA LEU A 307 -4.46 14.65 7.85
C LEU A 307 -3.37 13.64 8.26
N ILE A 308 -3.64 12.36 8.03
CA ILE A 308 -2.65 11.29 8.16
C ILE A 308 -2.60 10.53 6.84
N TYR A 309 -1.46 10.59 6.16
CA TYR A 309 -1.17 9.70 5.04
C TYR A 309 -0.46 8.47 5.58
N THR A 310 -0.95 7.30 5.22
CA THR A 310 -0.36 6.02 5.64
C THR A 310 -0.61 4.92 4.60
N ASP A 311 -0.13 3.71 4.86
CA ASP A 311 -0.37 2.51 4.05
C ASP A 311 -1.20 1.48 4.86
N TYR A 312 -1.46 0.30 4.29
CA TYR A 312 -2.24 -0.75 4.98
C TYR A 312 -1.63 -1.19 6.32
N HIS A 313 -0.31 -1.31 6.39
CA HIS A 313 0.37 -1.68 7.63
C HIS A 313 0.22 -0.58 8.66
N GLY A 314 0.36 0.68 8.23
CA GLY A 314 0.24 1.80 9.14
C GLY A 314 -1.20 2.02 9.61
N LEU A 315 -2.20 1.70 8.79
CA LEU A 315 -3.60 1.68 9.20
C LEU A 315 -3.85 0.63 10.30
N ALA A 316 -3.27 -0.57 10.18
CA ALA A 316 -3.32 -1.59 11.22
C ALA A 316 -2.64 -1.14 12.53
N HIS A 317 -1.48 -0.47 12.43
CA HIS A 317 -0.81 0.10 13.60
C HIS A 317 -1.64 1.20 14.27
N LEU A 318 -2.27 2.09 13.49
CA LEU A 318 -3.17 3.12 13.99
C LEU A 318 -4.38 2.50 14.70
N GLN A 319 -5.03 1.51 14.09
CA GLN A 319 -6.16 0.81 14.70
C GLN A 319 -5.75 0.17 16.03
N GLY A 320 -4.63 -0.55 16.04
CA GLY A 320 -4.08 -1.19 17.23
C GLY A 320 -3.53 -0.24 18.30
N ALA A 321 -3.38 1.05 18.01
CA ALA A 321 -2.90 2.05 18.98
C ALA A 321 -3.98 3.04 19.43
N MET A 322 -5.03 3.23 18.62
CA MET A 322 -6.08 4.22 18.88
C MET A 322 -7.33 3.64 19.53
N GLY A 323 -7.53 2.31 19.49
CA GLY A 323 -8.74 1.67 20.01
C GLY A 323 -10.01 2.31 19.44
N LEU A 324 -10.94 2.68 20.32
CA LEU A 324 -12.21 3.32 19.95
C LEU A 324 -12.02 4.67 19.22
N ALA A 325 -10.93 5.40 19.50
CA ALA A 325 -10.67 6.68 18.86
C ALA A 325 -10.38 6.54 17.35
N PHE A 326 -10.00 5.35 16.87
CA PHE A 326 -9.75 5.10 15.46
C PHE A 326 -10.96 5.49 14.58
N GLN A 327 -12.16 5.05 14.96
CA GLN A 327 -13.39 5.30 14.19
C GLN A 327 -13.75 6.79 14.13
N HIS A 328 -13.49 7.53 15.20
CA HIS A 328 -13.72 8.98 15.23
C HIS A 328 -12.80 9.72 14.27
N TYR A 329 -11.55 9.29 14.15
CA TYR A 329 -10.55 9.96 13.32
C TYR A 329 -10.41 9.40 11.91
N GLN A 330 -11.19 8.37 11.55
CA GLN A 330 -11.07 7.67 10.27
C GLN A 330 -11.16 8.60 9.04
N CYS A 331 -11.94 9.68 9.13
CA CYS A 331 -12.09 10.69 8.08
C CYS A 331 -10.79 11.45 7.72
N ARG A 332 -9.79 11.45 8.62
CA ARG A 332 -8.50 12.13 8.42
C ARG A 332 -7.48 11.28 7.68
N PHE A 333 -7.75 9.99 7.47
CA PHE A 333 -6.80 9.07 6.85
C PHE A 333 -6.81 9.20 5.33
N ARG A 334 -5.64 9.06 4.72
CA ARG A 334 -5.42 8.87 3.28
C ARG A 334 -4.49 7.69 3.11
N ILE A 335 -4.95 6.66 2.39
CA ILE A 335 -4.30 5.35 2.37
C ILE A 335 -3.62 5.15 1.03
N LEU A 336 -2.29 5.17 0.99
CA LEU A 336 -1.54 4.84 -0.21
C LEU A 336 -1.72 3.34 -0.48
N ASP A 337 -2.43 3.06 -1.57
CA ASP A 337 -2.84 1.73 -2.00
C ASP A 337 -2.65 1.61 -3.51
N SER A 338 -1.46 1.15 -3.92
CA SER A 338 -1.00 1.15 -5.30
C SER A 338 -2.04 0.59 -6.28
N PHE A 339 -2.71 -0.52 -5.93
CA PHE A 339 -3.60 -1.27 -6.81
C PHE A 339 -5.09 -0.98 -6.60
N GLY A 340 -5.43 -0.22 -5.57
CA GLY A 340 -6.80 0.21 -5.27
C GLY A 340 -7.65 -0.84 -4.56
N THR A 341 -8.77 -0.34 -4.05
CA THR A 341 -9.73 -1.07 -3.21
C THR A 341 -11.14 -0.76 -3.67
N GLU A 342 -11.81 -1.78 -4.20
CA GLU A 342 -13.21 -1.67 -4.63
C GLU A 342 -14.15 -1.69 -3.42
N PRO A 343 -15.30 -0.98 -3.48
CA PRO A 343 -16.26 -0.91 -2.36
C PRO A 343 -16.69 -2.28 -1.81
N ALA A 344 -16.82 -3.28 -2.69
CA ALA A 344 -17.21 -4.65 -2.34
C ALA A 344 -16.25 -5.34 -1.34
N PHE A 345 -14.97 -4.97 -1.34
CA PHE A 345 -13.96 -5.52 -0.43
C PHE A 345 -13.72 -4.62 0.78
N ASN A 346 -14.10 -3.34 0.72
CA ASN A 346 -13.91 -2.38 1.79
C ASN A 346 -14.90 -2.56 2.96
N LEU A 347 -16.17 -2.86 2.69
CA LEU A 347 -17.16 -3.10 3.73
C LEU A 347 -17.14 -4.56 4.16
N GLY A 348 -16.52 -4.87 5.30
CA GLY A 348 -16.28 -6.27 5.72
C GLY A 348 -17.54 -7.13 5.88
N SER A 349 -18.67 -6.54 6.30
CA SER A 349 -19.96 -7.25 6.37
C SER A 349 -20.49 -7.64 4.99
N TYR A 350 -20.34 -6.76 4.00
CA TYR A 350 -20.71 -7.03 2.62
C TYR A 350 -19.77 -8.05 1.98
N ALA A 351 -18.46 -7.88 2.16
CA ALA A 351 -17.44 -8.77 1.64
C ALA A 351 -17.66 -10.22 2.09
N ARG A 352 -17.89 -10.44 3.40
CA ARG A 352 -18.20 -11.78 3.95
C ARG A 352 -19.49 -12.36 3.41
N ARG A 353 -20.56 -11.55 3.34
CA ARG A 353 -21.89 -12.01 2.87
C ARG A 353 -21.84 -12.52 1.43
N TRP A 354 -21.06 -11.85 0.58
CA TRP A 354 -21.00 -12.14 -0.86
C TRP A 354 -19.75 -12.92 -1.28
N GLY A 355 -18.96 -13.41 -0.31
CA GLY A 355 -17.81 -14.26 -0.59
C GLY A 355 -16.60 -13.53 -1.20
N TYR A 356 -16.52 -12.20 -1.11
CA TYR A 356 -15.35 -11.43 -1.51
C TYR A 356 -14.22 -11.66 -0.50
N LYS A 357 -13.25 -12.49 -0.88
CA LYS A 357 -12.08 -12.81 -0.05
C LYS A 357 -11.00 -11.75 -0.24
N THR A 358 -10.50 -11.18 0.84
CA THR A 358 -9.38 -10.24 0.81
C THR A 358 -8.47 -10.42 2.03
N LEU A 359 -7.18 -10.17 1.83
CA LEU A 359 -6.18 -10.07 2.90
C LEU A 359 -5.94 -8.62 3.34
N TRP A 360 -6.46 -7.64 2.60
CA TRP A 360 -6.10 -6.23 2.74
C TRP A 360 -7.30 -5.32 3.02
N GLY A 361 -8.50 -5.65 2.52
CA GLY A 361 -9.69 -4.80 2.65
C GLY A 361 -10.35 -4.83 4.05
N SER A 362 -11.67 -4.60 4.08
CA SER A 362 -12.52 -4.62 5.28
C SER A 362 -12.32 -3.49 6.30
N TRP A 363 -11.85 -2.31 5.86
CA TRP A 363 -11.62 -1.17 6.77
C TRP A 363 -12.83 -0.25 6.97
N GLY A 364 -13.83 -0.31 6.08
CA GLY A 364 -15.02 0.54 6.19
C GLY A 364 -14.74 2.04 6.01
N LEU A 365 -13.63 2.41 5.36
CA LEU A 365 -13.31 3.82 5.05
C LEU A 365 -14.19 4.33 3.90
N HIS A 366 -14.23 5.65 3.68
CA HIS A 366 -14.79 6.16 2.44
C HIS A 366 -13.87 5.76 1.26
N PRO A 367 -14.34 5.11 0.18
CA PRO A 367 -13.47 4.57 -0.87
C PRO A 367 -12.51 5.58 -1.53
N LEU A 368 -12.91 6.84 -1.65
CA LEU A 368 -12.03 7.93 -2.12
C LEU A 368 -10.84 8.24 -1.16
N GLN A 369 -10.78 7.68 0.04
CA GLN A 369 -9.63 7.81 0.94
C GLN A 369 -8.44 6.94 0.51
N TYR A 370 -8.67 5.88 -0.28
CA TYR A 370 -7.60 5.10 -0.89
C TYR A 370 -6.99 5.88 -2.05
N MET A 371 -5.67 5.79 -2.18
CA MET A 371 -4.85 6.61 -3.06
C MET A 371 -3.97 5.73 -3.95
N THR A 372 -4.33 5.65 -5.23
CA THR A 372 -3.74 4.70 -6.18
C THR A 372 -2.48 5.22 -6.88
N MET A 373 -1.67 4.28 -7.40
CA MET A 373 -0.47 4.58 -8.19
C MET A 373 -0.82 5.08 -9.60
N PHE A 374 -1.91 4.57 -10.18
CA PHE A 374 -2.42 4.95 -11.50
C PHE A 374 -3.95 5.15 -11.42
N PRO A 375 -4.55 5.91 -12.35
CA PRO A 375 -6.00 6.19 -12.33
C PRO A 375 -6.84 5.02 -12.85
N HIS A 376 -6.64 3.81 -12.31
CA HIS A 376 -7.31 2.57 -12.76
C HIS A 376 -8.54 2.18 -11.93
N THR A 377 -8.74 2.79 -10.76
CA THR A 377 -9.86 2.48 -9.85
C THR A 377 -10.58 3.77 -9.47
N PRO A 378 -11.61 4.20 -10.22
CA PRO A 378 -12.28 5.49 -9.99
C PRO A 378 -13.08 5.56 -8.68
N ASP A 379 -13.34 4.42 -8.03
CA ASP A 379 -13.85 4.40 -6.65
C ASP A 379 -12.86 4.99 -5.64
N ASN A 380 -11.58 5.08 -6.01
CA ASN A 380 -10.48 5.60 -5.21
C ASN A 380 -9.95 6.92 -5.79
N SER A 381 -9.14 7.64 -5.01
CA SER A 381 -8.44 8.82 -5.49
C SER A 381 -7.16 8.44 -6.22
N PHE A 382 -6.90 9.01 -7.39
CA PHE A 382 -5.60 8.86 -8.03
C PHE A 382 -4.59 9.78 -7.35
N LEU A 383 -3.57 9.23 -6.69
CA LEU A 383 -2.46 10.02 -6.14
C LEU A 383 -1.31 10.15 -7.14
N GLY A 384 -0.91 9.04 -7.75
CA GLY A 384 0.18 9.02 -8.72
C GLY A 384 1.55 9.30 -8.12
N PHE A 385 2.45 9.75 -8.98
CA PHE A 385 3.84 10.11 -8.68
C PHE A 385 4.31 11.08 -9.78
N VAL A 386 5.57 11.50 -9.72
CA VAL A 386 6.20 12.33 -10.76
C VAL A 386 7.22 11.51 -11.56
N SER A 387 7.12 11.52 -12.88
CA SER A 387 8.15 10.96 -13.75
C SER A 387 9.35 11.90 -13.80
N GLU A 388 10.55 11.36 -13.70
CA GLU A 388 11.76 12.17 -13.87
C GLU A 388 11.95 12.54 -15.34
N GLU A 389 11.62 13.80 -15.67
CA GLU A 389 11.68 14.32 -17.03
C GLU A 389 13.13 14.45 -17.54
N ALA A 390 13.31 14.39 -18.87
CA ALA A 390 14.50 14.95 -19.48
C ALA A 390 14.55 16.45 -19.17
N VAL A 391 15.72 16.97 -18.78
CA VAL A 391 15.92 18.40 -18.52
C VAL A 391 15.41 19.23 -19.71
N ARG A 392 14.55 20.22 -19.45
CA ARG A 392 13.97 21.13 -20.46
C ARG A 392 15.07 21.95 -21.18
N GLU A 393 15.39 21.52 -22.40
CA GLU A 393 15.32 22.25 -23.68
C GLU A 393 15.67 23.75 -23.83
N GLU A 394 16.73 24.28 -23.21
CA GLU A 394 17.36 25.52 -23.72
C GLU A 394 18.81 25.34 -24.21
N GLU A 395 19.43 24.16 -24.03
CA GLU A 395 20.88 23.98 -24.27
C GLU A 395 21.31 22.72 -25.04
N ARG A 396 20.45 22.06 -25.84
CA ARG A 396 20.88 20.86 -26.57
C ARG A 396 20.67 20.90 -28.08
N GLU A 397 21.77 20.63 -28.78
CA GLU A 397 21.86 20.41 -30.22
C GLU A 397 20.87 19.33 -30.71
N PRO A 398 20.32 19.46 -31.93
CA PRO A 398 19.39 18.50 -32.53
C PRO A 398 19.84 17.03 -32.52
N ASP A 399 21.15 16.77 -32.57
CA ASP A 399 21.75 15.43 -32.52
C ASP A 399 21.59 14.72 -31.16
N ALA A 400 21.23 15.44 -30.09
CA ALA A 400 21.11 14.88 -28.73
C ALA A 400 19.95 13.90 -28.53
N TYR A 401 19.00 13.84 -29.48
CA TYR A 401 17.85 12.93 -29.42
C TYR A 401 18.05 11.63 -30.20
N ARG A 402 19.18 11.48 -30.91
CA ARG A 402 19.46 10.25 -31.64
C ARG A 402 19.65 9.09 -30.67
N LYS A 403 18.68 8.17 -30.69
CA LYS A 403 18.72 6.96 -29.87
C LYS A 403 19.69 5.94 -30.46
N ASP A 404 20.45 5.31 -29.59
CA ASP A 404 21.23 4.14 -29.94
C ASP A 404 20.29 2.94 -30.17
N ARG A 405 20.72 1.97 -30.98
CA ARG A 405 20.02 0.70 -31.16
C ARG A 405 20.17 -0.21 -29.94
N ILE A 406 19.71 0.29 -28.80
CA ILE A 406 19.75 -0.36 -27.49
C ILE A 406 18.32 -0.65 -27.02
N ALA A 407 18.10 -1.88 -26.57
CA ALA A 407 16.93 -2.29 -25.80
C ALA A 407 17.33 -2.43 -24.32
N VAL A 408 16.51 -1.92 -23.40
CA VAL A 408 16.71 -2.10 -21.95
C VAL A 408 15.55 -2.89 -21.39
N VAL A 409 15.82 -4.04 -20.79
CA VAL A 409 14.79 -4.95 -20.29
C VAL A 409 14.33 -4.55 -18.89
N TYR A 410 13.01 -4.50 -18.72
CA TYR A 410 12.33 -4.23 -17.46
C TYR A 410 12.15 -5.51 -16.64
N GLY A 411 13.14 -5.80 -15.79
CA GLY A 411 13.07 -6.89 -14.81
C GLY A 411 14.36 -6.98 -14.01
N LYS A 412 14.34 -6.60 -12.73
CA LYS A 412 15.55 -6.49 -11.88
C LYS A 412 15.89 -7.77 -11.11
N GLN A 413 15.01 -8.76 -11.15
CA GLN A 413 15.16 -10.03 -10.42
C GLN A 413 15.11 -11.20 -11.38
N ASP A 414 15.90 -12.23 -11.09
CA ASP A 414 16.05 -13.42 -11.94
C ASP A 414 14.71 -14.09 -12.28
N TYR A 415 13.81 -14.25 -11.30
CA TYR A 415 12.51 -14.89 -11.51
C TYR A 415 11.64 -14.18 -12.57
N MET A 416 11.84 -12.88 -12.80
CA MET A 416 11.08 -12.12 -13.80
C MET A 416 11.43 -12.53 -15.24
N TRP A 417 12.59 -13.16 -15.43
CA TRP A 417 13.12 -13.59 -16.73
C TRP A 417 12.73 -15.03 -17.08
N GLN A 418 12.13 -15.77 -16.14
CA GLN A 418 11.76 -17.17 -16.35
C GLN A 418 10.78 -17.31 -17.52
N GLY A 419 11.14 -18.16 -18.48
CA GLY A 419 10.34 -18.41 -19.68
C GLY A 419 10.31 -17.25 -20.69
N LYS A 420 11.21 -16.26 -20.59
CA LYS A 420 11.24 -15.09 -21.48
C LYS A 420 12.39 -15.09 -22.50
N SER A 421 13.25 -16.10 -22.49
CA SER A 421 14.46 -16.14 -23.34
C SER A 421 14.13 -16.00 -24.83
N GLU A 422 13.15 -16.74 -25.35
CA GLU A 422 12.79 -16.66 -26.78
C GLU A 422 12.24 -15.30 -27.20
N TYR A 423 11.48 -14.64 -26.32
CA TYR A 423 10.95 -13.30 -26.57
C TYR A 423 12.08 -12.27 -26.66
N VAL A 424 13.03 -12.32 -25.73
CA VAL A 424 14.16 -11.38 -25.70
C VAL A 424 15.19 -11.70 -26.79
N ASP A 425 15.33 -12.96 -27.18
CA ASP A 425 16.17 -13.39 -28.30
C ASP A 425 15.76 -12.72 -29.62
N VAL A 426 14.46 -12.71 -29.94
CA VAL A 426 13.92 -12.02 -31.13
C VAL A 426 14.23 -10.52 -31.13
N ILE A 427 14.24 -9.87 -29.95
CA ILE A 427 14.59 -8.45 -29.84
C ILE A 427 16.10 -8.26 -30.08
N SER A 428 16.91 -9.19 -29.59
CA SER A 428 18.37 -9.14 -29.73
C SER A 428 18.87 -9.27 -31.18
N GLU A 429 18.04 -9.81 -32.08
CA GLU A 429 18.30 -9.86 -33.53
C GLU A 429 18.51 -8.45 -34.12
N GLU A 430 17.89 -7.42 -33.54
CA GLU A 430 17.86 -6.05 -34.10
C GLU A 430 18.50 -4.99 -33.17
N LEU A 431 18.64 -5.28 -31.87
CA LEU A 431 19.01 -4.32 -30.82
C LEU A 431 20.04 -4.92 -29.82
N GLU A 432 21.07 -4.16 -29.45
CA GLU A 432 21.92 -4.52 -28.30
C GLU A 432 21.04 -4.54 -27.04
N THR A 433 20.94 -5.68 -26.38
CA THR A 433 19.97 -5.88 -25.30
C THR A 433 20.64 -5.85 -23.92
N HIS A 434 20.20 -4.88 -23.11
CA HIS A 434 20.76 -4.54 -21.81
C HIS A 434 19.81 -4.93 -20.68
N ALA A 435 20.38 -5.24 -19.51
CA ALA A 435 19.62 -5.56 -18.31
C ALA A 435 20.22 -4.89 -17.06
N THR A 436 19.41 -4.79 -16.00
CA THR A 436 19.82 -4.26 -14.68
C THR A 436 19.43 -5.24 -13.57
N VAL A 437 19.83 -6.50 -13.74
CA VAL A 437 19.42 -7.61 -12.86
C VAL A 437 20.39 -7.73 -11.70
N TYR A 438 19.84 -7.86 -10.50
CA TYR A 438 20.60 -8.21 -9.31
C TYR A 438 21.26 -9.57 -9.47
N GLN A 439 22.57 -9.64 -9.25
CA GLN A 439 23.33 -10.89 -9.24
C GLN A 439 23.90 -11.12 -7.84
N PRO A 440 23.43 -12.14 -7.11
CA PRO A 440 24.01 -12.52 -5.84
C PRO A 440 25.48 -12.92 -6.03
N PRO A 441 26.38 -12.59 -5.09
CA PRO A 441 27.74 -13.08 -5.12
C PRO A 441 27.79 -14.61 -5.25
N ARG A 442 28.70 -15.13 -6.09
CA ARG A 442 28.96 -16.57 -6.28
C ARG A 442 27.84 -17.39 -6.94
N HIS A 443 26.86 -16.76 -7.56
CA HIS A 443 25.81 -17.45 -8.33
C HIS A 443 26.01 -17.25 -9.83
N ALA A 444 25.83 -18.31 -10.62
CA ALA A 444 25.84 -18.21 -12.08
C ALA A 444 24.61 -17.41 -12.56
N SER A 445 24.80 -16.58 -13.58
CA SER A 445 23.71 -15.81 -14.20
C SER A 445 22.80 -16.73 -15.00
N ASN A 446 21.48 -16.69 -14.78
CA ASN A 446 20.52 -17.39 -15.63
C ASN A 446 20.11 -16.56 -16.87
N LEU A 447 20.67 -15.36 -17.03
CA LEU A 447 20.44 -14.52 -18.20
C LEU A 447 21.10 -15.12 -19.45
N PRO A 448 20.45 -15.03 -20.62
CA PRO A 448 21.06 -15.40 -21.89
C PRO A 448 22.40 -14.68 -22.13
N SER A 449 23.35 -15.35 -22.77
CA SER A 449 24.73 -14.83 -22.94
C SER A 449 24.83 -13.56 -23.77
N PHE A 450 23.85 -13.29 -24.63
CA PHE A 450 23.75 -12.06 -25.42
C PHE A 450 23.26 -10.85 -24.61
N ILE A 451 22.81 -11.05 -23.36
CA ILE A 451 22.34 -9.96 -22.49
C ILE A 451 23.52 -9.28 -21.82
N ARG A 452 23.63 -7.97 -22.05
CA ARG A 452 24.58 -7.12 -21.33
C ARG A 452 23.98 -6.66 -20.00
N ASN A 453 24.27 -7.40 -18.93
CA ASN A 453 23.82 -7.04 -17.59
C ASN A 453 24.73 -5.98 -16.93
N HIS A 454 24.14 -4.89 -16.46
CA HIS A 454 24.84 -3.81 -15.75
C HIS A 454 24.77 -3.93 -14.23
N GLY A 455 24.12 -4.99 -13.72
CA GLY A 455 23.79 -5.10 -12.31
C GLY A 455 22.75 -4.04 -11.90
N LEU A 456 22.58 -3.86 -10.59
CA LEU A 456 21.72 -2.78 -10.08
C LEU A 456 22.42 -1.44 -10.29
N LEU A 457 21.80 -0.59 -11.10
CA LEU A 457 22.26 0.77 -11.34
C LEU A 457 21.66 1.74 -10.31
N THR A 458 22.42 2.78 -9.97
CA THR A 458 21.86 3.97 -9.33
C THR A 458 20.85 4.63 -10.27
N GLN A 459 19.89 5.38 -9.74
CA GLN A 459 18.88 6.05 -10.57
C GLN A 459 19.51 6.95 -11.63
N LYS A 460 20.58 7.69 -11.29
CA LYS A 460 21.32 8.53 -12.25
C LYS A 460 21.85 7.73 -13.45
N HIS A 461 22.53 6.60 -13.19
CA HIS A 461 23.08 5.75 -14.25
C HIS A 461 21.97 5.04 -15.04
N PHE A 462 20.89 4.62 -14.38
CA PHE A 462 19.74 4.03 -15.05
C PHE A 462 19.08 5.01 -16.03
N LEU A 463 18.85 6.28 -15.62
CA LEU A 463 18.30 7.30 -16.51
C LEU A 463 19.25 7.67 -17.65
N GLN A 464 20.57 7.65 -17.43
CA GLN A 464 21.55 7.81 -18.52
C GLN A 464 21.47 6.68 -19.55
N LEU A 465 21.27 5.44 -19.10
CA LEU A 465 21.04 4.30 -19.99
C LEU A 465 19.74 4.47 -20.79
N LEU A 466 18.63 4.84 -20.14
CA LEU A 466 17.35 5.09 -20.81
C LEU A 466 17.39 6.28 -21.80
N ARG A 467 18.18 7.33 -21.50
CA ARG A 467 18.37 8.44 -22.45
C ARG A 467 18.99 7.99 -23.77
N ARG A 468 19.82 6.94 -23.76
CA ARG A 468 20.42 6.37 -24.97
C ARG A 468 19.54 5.31 -25.63
N ALA A 469 18.80 4.56 -24.84
CA ALA A 469 18.00 3.44 -25.32
C ALA A 469 16.86 3.86 -26.26
N LYS A 470 16.59 3.02 -27.26
CA LYS A 470 15.46 3.16 -28.18
C LYS A 470 14.21 2.47 -27.61
N VAL A 471 14.38 1.29 -27.02
CA VAL A 471 13.26 0.45 -26.57
C VAL A 471 13.42 0.08 -25.09
N PHE A 472 12.34 0.22 -24.32
CA PHE A 472 12.22 -0.33 -22.98
C PHE A 472 11.30 -1.55 -23.04
N VAL A 473 11.78 -2.72 -22.60
CA VAL A 473 11.15 -4.01 -22.90
C VAL A 473 10.52 -4.60 -21.65
N GLY A 474 9.20 -4.64 -21.58
CA GLY A 474 8.43 -5.30 -20.54
C GLY A 474 8.46 -6.83 -20.66
N LEU A 475 8.63 -7.53 -19.53
CA LEU A 475 8.62 -9.00 -19.45
C LEU A 475 7.27 -9.59 -19.01
N GLY A 476 6.32 -8.73 -18.62
CA GLY A 476 5.01 -9.12 -18.07
C GLY A 476 4.91 -8.97 -16.56
N PHE A 477 6.03 -8.80 -15.87
CA PHE A 477 6.11 -8.45 -14.46
C PHE A 477 7.36 -7.57 -14.23
N PRO A 478 7.34 -6.58 -13.32
CA PRO A 478 6.22 -6.19 -12.45
C PRO A 478 5.09 -5.45 -13.18
N TYR A 479 3.89 -5.51 -12.61
CA TYR A 479 2.70 -4.81 -13.11
C TYR A 479 2.70 -3.34 -12.67
N GLU A 480 2.28 -2.45 -13.57
CA GLU A 480 1.93 -1.05 -13.24
C GLU A 480 2.98 -0.35 -12.35
N GLY A 481 4.26 -0.47 -12.72
CA GLY A 481 5.35 0.23 -12.06
C GLY A 481 5.67 1.59 -12.71
N PRO A 482 6.47 2.45 -12.06
CA PRO A 482 6.79 3.78 -12.59
C PRO A 482 7.78 3.76 -13.77
N ALA A 483 8.62 2.72 -13.87
CA ALA A 483 9.74 2.69 -14.82
C ALA A 483 9.33 2.84 -16.31
N PRO A 484 8.22 2.24 -16.79
CA PRO A 484 7.74 2.51 -18.15
C PRO A 484 7.39 3.97 -18.43
N ILE A 485 6.84 4.69 -17.44
CA ILE A 485 6.55 6.13 -17.58
C ILE A 485 7.85 6.93 -17.65
N GLU A 486 8.84 6.61 -16.81
CA GLU A 486 10.18 7.24 -16.86
C GLU A 486 10.87 6.97 -18.20
N ALA A 487 10.75 5.76 -18.76
CA ALA A 487 11.32 5.42 -20.06
C ALA A 487 10.70 6.23 -21.20
N VAL A 488 9.36 6.36 -21.23
CA VAL A 488 8.63 7.18 -22.20
C VAL A 488 8.99 8.67 -22.06
N ALA A 489 9.09 9.17 -20.82
CA ALA A 489 9.53 10.52 -20.51
C ALA A 489 10.96 10.84 -20.96
N LEU A 490 11.78 9.82 -21.19
CA LEU A 490 13.13 9.95 -21.76
C LEU A 490 13.19 9.61 -23.25
N GLY A 491 12.06 9.35 -23.91
CA GLY A 491 11.97 9.08 -25.35
C GLY A 491 12.25 7.63 -25.75
N CYS A 492 12.19 6.68 -24.82
CA CYS A 492 12.11 5.26 -25.18
C CYS A 492 10.70 4.92 -25.68
N VAL A 493 10.62 3.95 -26.57
CA VAL A 493 9.36 3.24 -26.84
C VAL A 493 9.21 2.08 -25.87
N PHE A 494 8.08 1.97 -25.19
CA PHE A 494 7.79 0.86 -24.28
C PHE A 494 7.11 -0.28 -25.02
N LEU A 495 7.80 -1.42 -25.14
CA LEU A 495 7.28 -2.66 -25.69
C LEU A 495 6.79 -3.54 -24.54
N GLN A 496 5.49 -3.84 -24.47
CA GLN A 496 4.89 -4.57 -23.35
C GLN A 496 4.10 -5.80 -23.79
N PRO A 497 4.00 -6.83 -22.94
CA PRO A 497 3.16 -7.99 -23.22
C PRO A 497 1.67 -7.67 -23.14
N ARG A 498 0.90 -8.26 -24.06
CA ARG A 498 -0.55 -8.46 -23.97
C ARG A 498 -0.85 -9.63 -23.05
N PHE A 499 -1.94 -9.54 -22.29
CA PHE A 499 -2.47 -10.66 -21.50
C PHE A 499 -3.82 -11.10 -22.06
N GLU A 500 -3.85 -12.33 -22.56
CA GLU A 500 -5.04 -13.01 -23.04
C GLU A 500 -5.00 -14.46 -22.51
N PRO A 501 -5.86 -14.84 -21.54
CA PRO A 501 -6.87 -13.99 -20.89
C PRO A 501 -6.25 -12.87 -20.02
N PRO A 502 -7.02 -11.81 -19.69
CA PRO A 502 -6.58 -10.77 -18.76
C PRO A 502 -6.19 -11.33 -17.38
N HIS A 503 -5.14 -10.77 -16.76
CA HIS A 503 -4.73 -11.17 -15.41
C HIS A 503 -5.62 -10.52 -14.35
N SER A 504 -5.98 -11.26 -13.31
CA SER A 504 -6.83 -10.82 -12.21
C SER A 504 -6.59 -11.63 -10.92
N SER A 505 -7.32 -11.32 -9.86
CA SER A 505 -7.28 -12.07 -8.60
C SER A 505 -7.77 -13.51 -8.72
N ASP A 506 -8.50 -13.86 -9.78
CA ASP A 506 -9.03 -15.20 -10.02
C ASP A 506 -8.02 -16.15 -10.67
N ASN A 507 -7.10 -15.62 -11.48
CA ASN A 507 -6.21 -16.44 -12.32
C ASN A 507 -4.71 -16.16 -12.14
N THR A 508 -4.33 -15.17 -11.32
CA THR A 508 -2.94 -14.76 -11.15
C THR A 508 -2.58 -14.63 -9.67
N ASP A 509 -1.62 -15.44 -9.20
CA ASP A 509 -1.24 -15.51 -7.78
C ASP A 509 -0.86 -14.16 -7.17
N PHE A 510 -0.20 -13.28 -7.94
CA PHE A 510 0.15 -11.93 -7.47
C PHE A 510 -1.08 -11.10 -7.05
N TYR A 511 -2.21 -11.27 -7.73
CA TYR A 511 -3.45 -10.54 -7.44
C TYR A 511 -4.31 -11.23 -6.38
N LYS A 512 -3.97 -12.46 -5.97
CA LYS A 512 -4.75 -13.23 -5.00
C LYS A 512 -4.85 -12.48 -3.67
N GLY A 513 -6.08 -12.30 -3.19
CA GLY A 513 -6.38 -11.61 -1.93
C GLY A 513 -6.31 -10.08 -1.99
N LYS A 514 -5.87 -9.47 -3.11
CA LYS A 514 -5.98 -8.02 -3.31
C LYS A 514 -7.46 -7.60 -3.34
N PRO A 515 -7.83 -6.42 -2.80
CA PRO A 515 -9.21 -6.02 -2.58
C PRO A 515 -9.86 -5.42 -3.85
N THR A 516 -9.72 -6.10 -4.98
CA THR A 516 -10.24 -5.66 -6.28
C THR A 516 -10.51 -6.86 -7.21
N THR A 517 -11.54 -6.73 -8.04
CA THR A 517 -11.86 -7.64 -9.15
C THR A 517 -11.30 -7.18 -10.49
N ARG A 518 -10.55 -6.08 -10.51
CA ARG A 518 -10.00 -5.49 -11.74
C ARG A 518 -9.16 -6.50 -12.52
N GLN A 519 -9.40 -6.53 -13.82
CA GLN A 519 -8.67 -7.34 -14.78
C GLN A 519 -7.74 -6.45 -15.59
N ILE A 520 -6.51 -6.91 -15.84
CA ILE A 520 -5.51 -6.18 -16.63
C ILE A 520 -5.18 -6.90 -17.93
N THR A 521 -5.22 -6.17 -19.04
CA THR A 521 -5.05 -6.72 -20.40
C THR A 521 -3.62 -6.59 -20.94
N SER A 522 -2.72 -5.98 -20.17
CA SER A 522 -1.30 -5.83 -20.48
C SER A 522 -0.50 -5.54 -19.20
N GLN A 523 0.83 -5.59 -19.27
CA GLN A 523 1.71 -5.32 -18.12
C GLN A 523 1.47 -3.95 -17.48
N HIS A 524 1.13 -2.94 -18.28
CA HIS A 524 0.84 -1.58 -17.85
C HIS A 524 -0.38 -1.01 -18.60
N PRO A 525 -1.60 -1.24 -18.10
CA PRO A 525 -2.85 -0.80 -18.76
C PRO A 525 -2.90 0.71 -19.00
N TYR A 526 -2.52 1.54 -18.02
CA TYR A 526 -2.46 2.99 -18.21
C TYR A 526 -1.58 3.41 -19.40
N ALA A 527 -0.40 2.81 -19.56
CA ALA A 527 0.49 3.10 -20.68
C ALA A 527 -0.13 2.66 -22.02
N LYS A 528 -0.89 1.56 -22.03
CA LYS A 528 -1.61 1.10 -23.22
C LYS A 528 -2.77 2.02 -23.60
N GLU A 529 -3.60 2.39 -22.63
CA GLU A 529 -4.91 3.02 -22.85
C GLU A 529 -4.81 4.55 -22.94
N VAL A 530 -3.90 5.18 -22.19
CA VAL A 530 -3.79 6.65 -22.11
C VAL A 530 -2.64 7.17 -22.98
N ILE A 531 -1.50 6.47 -23.02
CA ILE A 531 -0.34 6.90 -23.82
C ILE A 531 -0.40 6.30 -25.24
N GLY A 532 -0.50 4.98 -25.35
CA GLY A 532 -0.67 4.28 -26.62
C GLY A 532 0.48 4.46 -27.63
N LYS A 533 0.24 4.06 -28.88
CA LYS A 533 1.21 4.26 -29.98
C LYS A 533 1.36 5.76 -30.31
N PRO A 534 2.55 6.23 -30.73
CA PRO A 534 3.75 5.44 -31.05
C PRO A 534 4.63 5.07 -29.84
N TYR A 535 4.33 5.60 -28.65
CA TYR A 535 5.14 5.46 -27.44
C TYR A 535 5.09 4.08 -26.80
N VAL A 536 3.96 3.39 -26.94
CA VAL A 536 3.68 2.13 -26.26
C VAL A 536 3.15 1.12 -27.27
N TRP A 537 3.84 -0.01 -27.36
CA TRP A 537 3.50 -1.13 -28.24
C TRP A 537 3.15 -2.32 -27.38
N THR A 538 1.96 -2.88 -27.58
CA THR A 538 1.49 -4.07 -26.87
C THR A 538 1.50 -5.25 -27.83
N VAL A 539 2.24 -6.30 -27.48
CA VAL A 539 2.46 -7.47 -28.36
C VAL A 539 2.15 -8.77 -27.66
N ASP A 540 1.81 -9.79 -28.45
CA ASP A 540 1.81 -11.16 -28.01
C ASP A 540 3.24 -11.70 -27.98
N ILE A 541 3.82 -11.81 -26.78
CA ILE A 541 5.21 -12.24 -26.62
C ILE A 541 5.45 -13.71 -27.01
N THR A 542 4.39 -14.51 -27.18
CA THR A 542 4.51 -15.89 -27.67
C THR A 542 4.57 -15.96 -29.20
N ASN A 543 4.10 -14.91 -29.88
CA ASN A 543 4.14 -14.79 -31.33
C ASN A 543 5.40 -14.04 -31.77
N LYS A 544 6.43 -14.79 -32.19
CA LYS A 544 7.71 -14.23 -32.65
C LYS A 544 7.56 -13.25 -33.82
N THR A 545 6.58 -13.46 -34.69
CA THR A 545 6.32 -12.57 -35.83
C THR A 545 5.80 -11.22 -35.35
N ASP A 546 4.82 -11.22 -34.43
CA ASP A 546 4.26 -9.98 -33.84
C ASP A 546 5.36 -9.15 -33.15
N VAL A 547 6.22 -9.81 -32.37
CA VAL A 547 7.38 -9.16 -31.72
C VAL A 547 8.34 -8.57 -32.76
N ARG A 548 8.73 -9.34 -33.79
CA ARG A 548 9.68 -8.88 -34.81
C ARG A 548 9.13 -7.70 -35.61
N GLU A 549 7.87 -7.76 -36.02
CA GLU A 549 7.22 -6.68 -36.76
C GLU A 549 7.09 -5.42 -35.91
N ALA A 550 6.73 -5.56 -34.64
CA ALA A 550 6.69 -4.45 -33.70
C ALA A 550 8.08 -3.80 -33.54
N VAL A 551 9.14 -4.59 -33.31
CA VAL A 551 10.51 -4.05 -33.18
C VAL A 551 10.95 -3.31 -34.44
N LYS A 552 10.70 -3.86 -35.64
CA LYS A 552 11.01 -3.20 -36.91
C LYS A 552 10.23 -1.89 -37.10
N ALA A 553 8.95 -1.88 -36.74
CA ALA A 553 8.14 -0.67 -36.77
C ALA A 553 8.64 0.38 -35.78
N ILE A 554 9.06 -0.03 -34.57
CA ILE A 554 9.63 0.87 -33.56
C ILE A 554 10.94 1.51 -34.04
N LEU A 555 11.80 0.73 -34.70
CA LEU A 555 13.08 1.23 -35.24
C LEU A 555 12.90 2.27 -36.34
N SER A 556 11.81 2.18 -37.11
CA SER A 556 11.46 3.13 -38.17
C SER A 556 10.61 4.31 -37.68
N THR A 557 10.15 4.29 -36.43
CA THR A 557 9.31 5.36 -35.86
C THR A 557 10.17 6.34 -35.06
N GLU A 558 10.04 7.64 -35.34
CA GLU A 558 10.62 8.69 -34.50
C GLU A 558 9.68 9.03 -33.34
N VAL A 559 10.23 9.13 -32.13
CA VAL A 559 9.45 9.40 -30.91
C VAL A 559 10.18 10.46 -30.09
N LYS A 560 9.47 11.55 -29.78
CA LYS A 560 9.97 12.62 -28.91
C LYS A 560 9.67 12.31 -27.44
N PRO A 561 10.54 12.63 -26.48
CA PRO A 561 10.24 12.47 -25.06
C PRO A 561 8.86 13.03 -24.67
N PHE A 562 8.10 12.28 -23.88
CA PHE A 562 6.73 12.65 -23.51
C PHE A 562 6.41 12.26 -22.06
N THR A 563 5.90 13.21 -21.29
CA THR A 563 5.42 12.98 -19.93
C THR A 563 3.97 13.43 -19.86
N PRO A 564 3.00 12.55 -19.54
CA PRO A 564 1.62 12.96 -19.30
C PRO A 564 1.57 13.98 -18.16
N ARG A 565 0.74 15.03 -18.30
CA ARG A 565 0.70 16.18 -17.36
C ARG A 565 0.53 15.72 -15.92
N GLU A 566 -0.30 14.71 -15.69
CA GLU A 566 -0.60 14.18 -14.37
C GLU A 566 0.59 13.51 -13.65
N PHE A 567 1.65 13.14 -14.40
CA PHE A 567 2.92 12.63 -13.88
C PHE A 567 4.05 13.68 -13.90
N THR A 568 3.71 14.97 -14.04
CA THR A 568 4.67 16.08 -13.89
C THR A 568 4.59 16.68 -12.49
N CYS A 569 5.61 17.43 -12.03
CA CYS A 569 5.56 18.14 -10.76
C CYS A 569 4.35 19.10 -10.68
N GLU A 570 4.04 19.80 -11.77
CA GLU A 570 2.91 20.74 -11.85
C GLU A 570 1.58 20.01 -11.72
N GLY A 571 1.37 18.93 -12.48
CA GLY A 571 0.12 18.17 -12.43
C GLY A 571 -0.11 17.45 -11.09
N MET A 572 0.96 16.97 -10.43
CA MET A 572 0.84 16.43 -9.08
C MET A 572 0.53 17.52 -8.06
N LEU A 573 1.18 18.70 -8.14
CA LEU A 573 0.85 19.83 -7.27
C LEU A 573 -0.62 20.23 -7.41
N GLU A 574 -1.13 20.39 -8.63
CA GLU A 574 -2.53 20.75 -8.89
C GLU A 574 -3.50 19.73 -8.27
N ARG A 575 -3.22 18.44 -8.48
CA ARG A 575 -4.05 17.33 -7.99
C ARG A 575 -4.06 17.25 -6.46
N VAL A 576 -2.89 17.26 -5.82
CA VAL A 576 -2.80 17.17 -4.36
C VAL A 576 -3.33 18.44 -3.70
N HIS A 577 -3.14 19.61 -4.32
CA HIS A 577 -3.74 20.86 -3.86
C HIS A 577 -5.27 20.75 -3.86
N ALA A 578 -5.87 20.26 -4.95
CA ALA A 578 -7.31 20.07 -5.02
C ALA A 578 -7.84 19.11 -3.94
N TYR A 579 -7.16 17.98 -3.68
CA TYR A 579 -7.56 17.07 -2.60
C TYR A 579 -7.49 17.73 -1.22
N ILE A 580 -6.41 18.45 -0.93
CA ILE A 580 -6.24 19.16 0.34
C ILE A 580 -7.32 20.22 0.55
N THR A 581 -7.67 20.95 -0.51
CA THR A 581 -8.62 22.05 -0.41
C THR A 581 -10.07 21.57 -0.38
N HIS A 582 -10.39 20.48 -1.08
CA HIS A 582 -11.79 20.14 -1.35
C HIS A 582 -12.23 18.76 -0.81
N GLN A 583 -11.31 17.81 -0.64
CA GLN A 583 -11.67 16.46 -0.23
C GLN A 583 -11.81 16.37 1.31
N ASN A 584 -13.04 16.58 1.79
CA ASN A 584 -13.36 16.57 3.22
C ASN A 584 -14.33 15.44 3.59
N PHE A 585 -13.83 14.42 4.29
CA PHE A 585 -14.63 13.29 4.80
C PHE A 585 -15.07 13.46 6.25
N SER A 586 -14.69 14.56 6.91
CA SER A 586 -15.03 14.83 8.31
C SER A 586 -16.39 15.52 8.46
N SER A 587 -16.94 16.06 7.37
CA SER A 587 -18.26 16.69 7.38
C SER A 587 -19.36 15.64 7.37
N LYS A 588 -20.43 15.88 8.14
CA LYS A 588 -21.67 15.09 8.05
C LYS A 588 -22.56 15.53 6.88
N SER A 589 -22.22 16.63 6.21
CA SER A 589 -22.93 17.11 5.03
C SER A 589 -22.59 16.26 3.80
N VAL A 590 -23.50 16.26 2.84
CA VAL A 590 -23.27 15.70 1.51
C VAL A 590 -21.99 16.29 0.89
N PRO A 591 -21.18 15.50 0.17
CA PRO A 591 -19.99 16.00 -0.52
C PRO A 591 -20.35 17.14 -1.48
N ALA A 592 -19.69 18.30 -1.32
CA ALA A 592 -19.85 19.44 -2.22
C ALA A 592 -18.86 19.42 -3.39
N TRP A 593 -17.89 18.50 -3.36
CA TRP A 593 -16.85 18.36 -4.37
C TRP A 593 -16.73 16.88 -4.82
N PRO A 594 -16.63 16.63 -6.14
CA PRO A 594 -16.78 17.60 -7.23
C PRO A 594 -18.19 18.22 -7.29
N PRO A 595 -18.35 19.39 -7.92
CA PRO A 595 -19.63 20.09 -7.94
C PRO A 595 -20.66 19.32 -8.76
N ARG A 596 -21.94 19.43 -8.39
CA ARG A 596 -23.06 18.79 -9.11
C ARG A 596 -23.09 19.11 -10.61
N SER A 597 -22.59 20.29 -11.02
CA SER A 597 -22.49 20.68 -12.44
C SER A 597 -21.59 19.76 -13.28
N ALA A 598 -20.69 19.01 -12.64
CA ALA A 598 -19.85 18.00 -13.30
C ALA A 598 -20.62 16.69 -13.60
N LEU A 599 -21.78 16.46 -12.97
CA LEU A 599 -22.54 15.23 -13.16
C LEU A 599 -23.03 15.10 -14.61
N ARG A 600 -22.70 13.96 -15.23
CA ARG A 600 -23.25 13.49 -16.51
C ARG A 600 -23.77 12.08 -16.30
N VAL A 601 -25.08 11.89 -16.42
CA VAL A 601 -25.73 10.60 -16.18
C VAL A 601 -25.76 9.83 -17.49
N HIS A 602 -25.21 8.61 -17.48
CA HIS A 602 -25.26 7.69 -18.61
C HIS A 602 -25.81 6.35 -18.15
N LEU A 603 -26.77 5.81 -18.91
CA LEU A 603 -27.29 4.47 -18.68
C LEU A 603 -26.46 3.45 -19.46
N GLY A 604 -25.92 2.47 -18.75
CA GLY A 604 -25.18 1.35 -19.34
C GLY A 604 -26.09 0.17 -19.72
N PRO A 605 -25.73 -0.61 -20.75
CA PRO A 605 -26.33 -1.93 -20.99
C PRO A 605 -26.13 -2.86 -19.79
N LEU A 606 -27.02 -3.86 -19.66
CA LEU A 606 -26.87 -4.92 -18.65
C LEU A 606 -25.49 -5.59 -18.78
N GLY A 607 -24.83 -5.81 -17.64
CA GLY A 607 -23.51 -6.43 -17.58
C GLY A 607 -22.32 -5.48 -17.77
N GLN A 608 -22.54 -4.19 -18.01
CA GLN A 608 -21.46 -3.19 -18.04
C GLN A 608 -21.37 -2.41 -16.73
N SER A 609 -20.15 -2.20 -16.24
CA SER A 609 -19.89 -1.38 -15.06
C SER A 609 -20.04 0.11 -15.38
N CYS A 610 -20.31 0.93 -14.36
CA CYS A 610 -20.32 2.39 -14.50
C CYS A 610 -18.98 2.91 -15.04
N VAL A 611 -17.86 2.29 -14.64
CA VAL A 611 -16.51 2.60 -15.13
C VAL A 611 -16.41 2.45 -16.64
N THR A 612 -16.81 1.29 -17.17
CA THR A 612 -16.78 1.03 -18.62
C THR A 612 -17.69 1.98 -19.38
N VAL A 613 -18.87 2.28 -18.85
CA VAL A 613 -19.83 3.19 -19.48
C VAL A 613 -19.28 4.60 -19.55
N CYS A 614 -18.80 5.16 -18.43
CA CYS A 614 -18.19 6.49 -18.41
C CYS A 614 -17.01 6.58 -19.38
N HIS A 615 -16.12 5.58 -19.38
CA HIS A 615 -14.96 5.56 -20.27
C HIS A 615 -15.33 5.62 -21.76
N ARG A 616 -16.40 4.92 -22.20
CA ARG A 616 -16.89 4.98 -23.59
C ARG A 616 -17.31 6.39 -24.02
N TYR A 617 -17.75 7.21 -23.08
CA TYR A 617 -18.10 8.62 -23.31
C TYR A 617 -16.95 9.58 -23.02
N THR A 618 -15.70 9.09 -22.91
CA THR A 618 -14.52 9.89 -22.55
C THR A 618 -14.66 10.62 -21.20
N LEU A 619 -15.36 9.97 -20.25
CA LEU A 619 -15.58 10.46 -18.90
C LEU A 619 -14.97 9.49 -17.87
N VAL A 620 -14.85 9.95 -16.63
CA VAL A 620 -14.48 9.13 -15.47
C VAL A 620 -15.73 8.93 -14.60
N CYS A 621 -15.93 7.72 -14.08
CA CYS A 621 -17.01 7.45 -13.12
C CYS A 621 -16.70 8.20 -11.80
N GLU A 622 -17.66 8.94 -11.27
CA GLU A 622 -17.45 9.77 -10.08
C GLU A 622 -18.33 9.30 -8.91
N PRO A 623 -17.78 8.52 -7.96
CA PRO A 623 -18.56 7.93 -6.89
C PRO A 623 -19.12 8.94 -5.89
N ALA A 624 -18.48 10.11 -5.73
CA ALA A 624 -18.99 11.14 -4.82
C ALA A 624 -20.37 11.68 -5.26
N LEU A 625 -20.74 11.53 -6.54
CA LEU A 625 -22.00 12.01 -7.11
C LEU A 625 -23.12 10.97 -7.11
N PHE A 626 -22.89 9.72 -6.68
CA PHE A 626 -23.93 8.66 -6.67
C PHE A 626 -25.16 9.03 -5.84
N HIS A 627 -25.00 9.82 -4.78
CA HIS A 627 -26.11 10.27 -3.95
C HIS A 627 -27.14 11.12 -4.72
N HIS A 628 -26.76 11.73 -5.85
CA HIS A 628 -27.69 12.45 -6.73
C HIS A 628 -28.56 11.54 -7.61
N VAL A 629 -28.15 10.28 -7.82
CA VAL A 629 -28.83 9.29 -8.67
C VAL A 629 -29.40 8.12 -7.87
N ASN A 630 -29.71 8.36 -6.60
CA ASN A 630 -30.23 7.33 -5.68
C ASN A 630 -31.71 7.58 -5.28
N SER A 631 -32.54 8.05 -6.21
CA SER A 631 -33.98 8.24 -5.99
C SER A 631 -34.78 8.07 -7.29
N PRO A 632 -36.06 7.66 -7.24
CA PRO A 632 -36.90 7.57 -8.45
C PRO A 632 -36.95 8.86 -9.26
N ALA A 633 -37.02 10.02 -8.58
CA ALA A 633 -37.03 11.34 -9.21
C ALA A 633 -35.72 11.70 -9.93
N ALA A 634 -34.63 10.99 -9.66
CA ALA A 634 -33.38 11.16 -10.43
C ALA A 634 -33.44 10.48 -11.80
N PHE A 635 -34.29 9.45 -11.97
CA PHE A 635 -34.42 8.69 -13.21
C PHE A 635 -35.57 9.18 -14.12
N THR A 636 -36.35 10.16 -13.66
CA THR A 636 -37.39 10.84 -14.46
C THR A 636 -36.91 12.13 -15.12
N ARG A 637 -35.71 12.60 -14.76
CA ARG A 637 -35.04 13.79 -15.30
C ARG A 637 -33.97 13.38 -16.28
#